data_AF-A0A1I8F216-F1
#
_entry.id   AF-A0A1I8F216-F1
#
_cell.length_a   1.000
_cell.length_b   1.000
_cell.length_c   1.000
_cell.angle_alpha   90.00
_cell.angle_beta   90.00
_cell.angle_gamma   90.00
#
_symmetry.space_group_name_H-M   'P 1'
#
loop_
_entity.id
_entity.type
_entity.pdbx_description
1 polymer ?
#
loop_
_entity_poly.entity_id
_entity_poly.type
_entity_poly.pdbx_seq_one_letter_code
_entity_poly.pdbx_strand_id
1 'polypeptide(L)'
;MVTLRHVYVISRMMNNSKFDGNISVSTVGSLCSTQEIDNTLNTTQYCFLRDDFFLIKVTQALFEDFQAKCVHSENINESFDLVALFYEICSDGIAAFQKVSMRPEKTTALTSVLQQLLNEQQAYLLLLNLAKMNRMLNDLKNLEKQSILADLLITDVESRRLLVLLEWCEENAYNEPEANAELLNEYAYLEKNCTLRAETLHARIRGENFCDLALSLLEKAGLYSLVPLLQLRKMSRNAALTPFSIDESSYYLARSRSLLKRTVDKIVSKGTSMSQVEACLWSVVVGRLEPALSLSSRTEDRLWCYLNAAVESRLDAAITNAHNGDFDVGIGREVENDDLRINSIFDEIATAERSPYYTIYRHIVNDDSLSLIASMDMWLEQYEDDLEKFPHIIRFMAHLVLLLRFSGQPVQEESANSVMRSYVRLLVSLKLYSIVPYYANKLPLEMAEEMVVEFMCQLEEENVRKDVLAAASVAKMDGVRLCKKIFNCIITRYPVIEEESKRDDVLINAWNWLIYPGNETYYDAMLGMNKIMREFFYVDKLDRARKLLQQSKKLVDKIVGSFRPIIETSDTVESKLLRAITEYKAYECYLNALMKFNEWFKQSQRSVPSIMENSTDDVGTLMDMQQRITFEVIHQRANEKMQRYENASKQSTTEAIGALDLVLRFPNGWMTFKGVESEILNVEEVKKLTGIKSRYITAVIIMLVTIFEKSDINRSAQLVELLADEEYKLAEVIPKEQLRILIKQLSVNAYKSL
;
A
#
# COMPACT_ATOMS: atom_id res chain seq x y z
N MET A 1 -43.57 -1.04 14.31
CA MET A 1 -42.29 -0.34 14.06
C MET A 1 -42.17 -0.10 12.54
N VAL A 2 -43.23 0.47 11.96
CA VAL A 2 -43.64 0.29 10.54
C VAL A 2 -43.48 1.58 9.70
N THR A 3 -42.89 2.65 10.21
CA THR A 3 -43.47 3.96 9.84
C THR A 3 -42.68 4.89 8.96
N LEU A 4 -41.40 4.65 8.72
CA LEU A 4 -40.54 5.64 8.09
C LEU A 4 -39.92 5.09 6.82
N ARG A 5 -39.19 3.96 6.86
CA ARG A 5 -38.69 3.21 5.69
C ARG A 5 -39.72 3.10 4.55
N HIS A 6 -40.96 2.76 4.88
CA HIS A 6 -42.07 2.68 3.93
C HIS A 6 -42.41 4.02 3.27
N VAL A 7 -42.34 5.15 3.99
CA VAL A 7 -42.68 6.48 3.44
C VAL A 7 -41.59 7.01 2.52
N TYR A 8 -40.31 6.67 2.77
CA TYR A 8 -39.18 6.99 1.88
C TYR A 8 -39.22 6.20 0.58
N VAL A 9 -39.49 4.90 0.65
CA VAL A 9 -39.60 4.04 -0.53
C VAL A 9 -40.85 4.41 -1.34
N ILE A 10 -41.99 4.69 -0.69
CA ILE A 10 -43.20 5.18 -1.36
C ILE A 10 -42.93 6.59 -1.96
N SER A 11 -42.15 7.49 -1.33
CA SER A 11 -41.73 8.79 -1.90
C SER A 11 -41.06 8.68 -3.27
N ARG A 12 -40.09 7.78 -3.40
CA ARG A 12 -39.38 7.54 -4.65
C ARG A 12 -40.23 6.78 -5.67
N MET A 13 -40.98 5.78 -5.22
CA MET A 13 -41.87 4.98 -6.07
C MET A 13 -43.04 5.79 -6.66
N MET A 14 -43.38 6.94 -6.07
CA MET A 14 -44.36 7.91 -6.58
C MET A 14 -43.93 8.70 -7.84
N ASN A 15 -42.75 8.46 -8.45
CA ASN A 15 -42.14 9.39 -9.42
C ASN A 15 -41.59 8.82 -10.74
N ASN A 16 -41.78 7.54 -11.10
CA ASN A 16 -41.55 7.16 -12.49
C ASN A 16 -42.70 7.72 -13.35
N SER A 17 -42.42 8.81 -14.06
CA SER A 17 -43.15 9.26 -15.25
C SER A 17 -42.10 9.66 -16.29
N LYS A 18 -42.11 8.94 -17.41
CA LYS A 18 -41.19 9.06 -18.55
C LYS A 18 -40.73 10.50 -18.82
N PHE A 19 -39.43 10.72 -18.63
CA PHE A 19 -38.66 11.56 -19.54
C PHE A 19 -37.64 10.63 -20.20
N ASP A 20 -37.87 10.33 -21.48
CA ASP A 20 -36.99 9.50 -22.30
C ASP A 20 -35.63 10.21 -22.46
N GLY A 21 -34.62 9.65 -21.80
CA GLY A 21 -33.21 9.91 -22.02
C GLY A 21 -32.47 8.59 -21.86
N ASN A 22 -32.87 7.59 -22.64
CA ASN A 22 -32.20 6.29 -22.71
C ASN A 22 -30.71 6.50 -23.02
N ILE A 23 -29.86 6.15 -22.08
CA ILE A 23 -28.59 5.49 -22.42
C ILE A 23 -28.83 4.01 -22.19
N SER A 24 -29.09 3.31 -23.30
CA SER A 24 -28.97 1.86 -23.33
C SER A 24 -27.51 1.51 -23.04
N VAL A 25 -27.22 1.03 -21.83
CA VAL A 25 -26.00 0.26 -21.58
C VAL A 25 -26.23 -1.13 -22.18
N SER A 26 -26.12 -1.20 -23.50
CA SER A 26 -26.02 -2.45 -24.23
C SER A 26 -24.81 -2.37 -25.14
N THR A 27 -24.02 -3.44 -25.15
CA THR A 27 -22.71 -3.65 -25.81
C THR A 27 -21.56 -3.16 -24.90
N VAL A 28 -20.85 -4.02 -24.18
CA VAL A 28 -19.95 -5.04 -24.74
C VAL A 28 -20.08 -6.37 -23.98
N GLY A 29 -20.65 -7.36 -24.66
CA GLY A 29 -20.33 -8.76 -24.37
C GLY A 29 -19.00 -9.14 -25.01
N SER A 30 -18.41 -10.21 -24.47
CA SER A 30 -17.17 -10.86 -24.91
C SER A 30 -15.87 -10.23 -24.44
N LEU A 31 -15.42 -10.67 -23.26
CA LEU A 31 -14.06 -11.15 -23.03
C LEU A 31 -14.03 -12.01 -21.75
N CYS A 32 -14.73 -13.15 -21.79
CA CYS A 32 -14.31 -14.29 -20.98
C CYS A 32 -13.05 -14.86 -21.64
N SER A 33 -11.88 -14.36 -21.29
CA SER A 33 -10.65 -15.11 -21.47
C SER A 33 -10.35 -15.84 -20.17
N THR A 34 -10.51 -17.15 -20.24
CA THR A 34 -9.97 -18.18 -19.35
C THR A 34 -8.61 -17.79 -18.77
N GLN A 35 -8.54 -17.58 -17.47
CA GLN A 35 -7.30 -17.81 -16.71
C GLN A 35 -7.51 -19.02 -15.82
N GLU A 36 -6.79 -20.08 -16.19
CA GLU A 36 -6.62 -21.29 -15.40
C GLU A 36 -6.08 -20.90 -14.01
N ILE A 37 -6.79 -21.33 -12.98
CA ILE A 37 -6.36 -21.21 -11.60
C ILE A 37 -5.23 -22.23 -11.42
N ASP A 38 -3.98 -21.76 -11.54
CA ASP A 38 -2.80 -22.53 -11.20
C ASP A 38 -2.78 -22.77 -9.68
N ASN A 39 -3.10 -24.00 -9.28
CA ASN A 39 -3.13 -24.46 -7.91
C ASN A 39 -1.71 -24.74 -7.40
N THR A 40 -0.91 -23.71 -7.12
CA THR A 40 0.29 -23.85 -6.29
C THR A 40 0.53 -22.59 -5.46
N LEU A 41 -0.10 -22.49 -4.29
CA LEU A 41 0.29 -21.50 -3.27
C LEU A 41 0.76 -22.23 -2.01
N ASN A 42 2.08 -22.09 -1.79
CA ASN A 42 2.78 -22.56 -0.61
C ASN A 42 2.28 -21.84 0.65
N THR A 43 2.31 -22.59 1.73
CA THR A 43 1.75 -22.30 3.04
C THR A 43 2.63 -21.33 3.84
N THR A 44 2.15 -20.12 4.11
CA THR A 44 2.59 -19.29 5.26
C THR A 44 1.49 -18.30 5.67
N GLN A 45 0.50 -18.82 6.40
CA GLN A 45 -0.44 -18.03 7.19
C GLN A 45 0.18 -17.75 8.56
N TYR A 46 0.30 -16.48 8.94
CA TYR A 46 0.23 -16.08 10.36
C TYR A 46 -0.38 -14.68 10.49
N CYS A 47 -1.33 -14.60 11.43
CA CYS A 47 -2.06 -13.42 11.92
C CYS A 47 -3.36 -13.02 11.20
N PHE A 48 -4.30 -13.96 11.00
CA PHE A 48 -5.74 -13.78 11.23
C PHE A 48 -6.32 -15.18 11.45
N LEU A 49 -7.26 -15.34 12.40
CA LEU A 49 -7.90 -16.62 12.70
C LEU A 49 -8.65 -17.13 11.45
N ARG A 50 -8.87 -18.45 11.39
CA ARG A 50 -9.18 -19.27 10.19
C ARG A 50 -10.41 -18.88 9.34
N ASP A 51 -11.16 -17.84 9.65
CA ASP A 51 -12.45 -17.52 8.99
C ASP A 51 -12.39 -16.36 7.96
N ASP A 52 -11.25 -15.65 7.83
CA ASP A 52 -11.16 -14.39 7.06
C ASP A 52 -10.35 -14.46 5.73
N PHE A 53 -9.92 -15.64 5.27
CA PHE A 53 -9.10 -15.73 4.04
C PHE A 53 -9.79 -15.12 2.81
N PHE A 54 -11.09 -15.40 2.64
CA PHE A 54 -11.86 -14.84 1.53
C PHE A 54 -12.06 -13.33 1.69
N LEU A 55 -12.30 -12.86 2.93
CA LEU A 55 -12.44 -11.45 3.25
C LEU A 55 -11.18 -10.68 2.83
N ILE A 56 -10.02 -11.18 3.24
CA ILE A 56 -8.71 -10.61 2.89
C ILE A 56 -8.51 -10.62 1.37
N LYS A 57 -8.79 -11.73 0.70
CA LYS A 57 -8.55 -11.85 -0.75
C LYS A 57 -9.42 -10.92 -1.58
N VAL A 58 -10.71 -10.78 -1.25
CA VAL A 58 -11.58 -9.82 -1.93
C VAL A 58 -11.17 -8.39 -1.62
N THR A 59 -10.82 -8.08 -0.36
CA THR A 59 -10.30 -6.74 -0.03
C THR A 59 -9.00 -6.44 -0.79
N GLN A 60 -8.08 -7.38 -0.92
CA GLN A 60 -6.85 -7.22 -1.72
C GLN A 60 -7.18 -6.97 -3.20
N ALA A 61 -8.07 -7.78 -3.79
CA ALA A 61 -8.49 -7.62 -5.19
C ALA A 61 -9.14 -6.26 -5.44
N LEU A 62 -10.01 -5.79 -4.53
CA LEU A 62 -10.61 -4.46 -4.64
C LEU A 62 -9.55 -3.36 -4.70
N PHE A 63 -8.51 -3.43 -3.86
CA PHE A 63 -7.44 -2.43 -3.87
C PHE A 63 -6.65 -2.44 -5.20
N GLU A 64 -6.39 -3.62 -5.75
CA GLU A 64 -5.75 -3.79 -7.06
C GLU A 64 -6.63 -3.26 -8.20
N ASP A 65 -7.94 -3.53 -8.17
CA ASP A 65 -8.89 -3.03 -9.17
C ASP A 65 -8.97 -1.50 -9.18
N PHE A 66 -9.02 -0.88 -8.00
CA PHE A 66 -9.01 0.58 -7.87
C PHE A 66 -7.72 1.17 -8.47
N GLN A 67 -6.56 0.62 -8.13
CA GLN A 67 -5.28 1.06 -8.69
C GLN A 67 -5.25 0.88 -10.23
N ALA A 68 -5.71 -0.27 -10.73
CA ALA A 68 -5.75 -0.56 -12.14
C ALA A 68 -6.57 0.50 -12.89
N LYS A 69 -7.77 0.85 -12.40
CA LYS A 69 -8.58 1.91 -13.05
C LYS A 69 -7.89 3.27 -13.00
N CYS A 70 -7.27 3.66 -11.88
CA CYS A 70 -6.53 4.92 -11.79
C CYS A 70 -5.39 5.01 -12.83
N VAL A 71 -4.62 3.93 -13.00
CA VAL A 71 -3.51 3.88 -13.97
C VAL A 71 -4.01 4.10 -15.41
N HIS A 72 -5.16 3.53 -15.78
CA HIS A 72 -5.73 3.70 -17.12
C HIS A 72 -6.29 5.11 -17.33
N SER A 73 -6.91 5.69 -16.31
CA SER A 73 -7.59 6.99 -16.40
C SER A 73 -6.66 8.20 -16.27
N GLU A 74 -5.42 8.06 -15.81
CA GLU A 74 -4.43 9.16 -15.76
C GLU A 74 -4.17 9.83 -17.11
N ASN A 75 -4.41 9.12 -18.22
CA ASN A 75 -4.20 9.64 -19.57
C ASN A 75 -5.47 10.22 -20.21
N ILE A 76 -6.63 10.12 -19.54
CA ILE A 76 -7.94 10.50 -20.09
C ILE A 76 -8.54 11.55 -19.14
N ASN A 77 -8.78 12.76 -19.61
CA ASN A 77 -9.36 13.88 -18.84
C ASN A 77 -10.85 13.68 -18.47
N GLU A 78 -11.30 12.45 -18.28
CA GLU A 78 -12.68 12.08 -17.99
C GLU A 78 -12.81 11.62 -16.53
N SER A 79 -12.63 12.57 -15.60
CA SER A 79 -12.76 12.33 -14.16
C SER A 79 -14.14 11.77 -13.77
N PHE A 80 -15.17 12.06 -14.55
CA PHE A 80 -16.53 11.54 -14.36
C PHE A 80 -16.63 10.01 -14.57
N ASP A 81 -15.97 9.48 -15.60
CA ASP A 81 -16.01 8.05 -15.91
C ASP A 81 -15.26 7.25 -14.84
N LEU A 82 -14.22 7.84 -14.24
CA LEU A 82 -13.50 7.23 -13.13
C LEU A 82 -14.38 7.08 -11.86
N VAL A 83 -15.23 8.06 -11.55
CA VAL A 83 -16.18 7.97 -10.42
C VAL A 83 -17.20 6.85 -10.66
N ALA A 84 -17.70 6.72 -11.89
CA ALA A 84 -18.62 5.64 -12.25
C ALA A 84 -17.97 4.25 -12.11
N LEU A 85 -16.72 4.11 -12.55
CA LEU A 85 -15.94 2.88 -12.39
C LEU A 85 -15.72 2.53 -10.91
N PHE A 86 -15.43 3.51 -10.04
CA PHE A 86 -15.30 3.25 -8.61
C PHE A 86 -16.62 2.81 -7.97
N TYR A 87 -17.74 3.40 -8.38
CA TYR A 87 -19.07 2.97 -7.96
C TYR A 87 -19.33 1.50 -8.36
N GLU A 88 -18.98 1.11 -9.59
CA GLU A 88 -19.10 -0.28 -10.07
C GLU A 88 -18.23 -1.24 -9.25
N ILE A 89 -16.95 -0.91 -9.02
CA ILE A 89 -16.05 -1.77 -8.22
C ILE A 89 -16.59 -1.97 -6.80
N CYS A 90 -17.08 -0.92 -6.14
CA CYS A 90 -17.72 -1.06 -4.83
C CYS A 90 -18.97 -1.94 -4.89
N SER A 91 -19.80 -1.80 -5.94
CA SER A 91 -21.00 -2.61 -6.14
C SER A 91 -20.66 -4.10 -6.29
N ASP A 92 -19.66 -4.43 -7.09
CA ASP A 92 -19.17 -5.79 -7.30
C ASP A 92 -18.57 -6.37 -6.02
N GLY A 93 -17.80 -5.57 -5.28
CA GLY A 93 -17.26 -5.93 -3.96
C GLY A 93 -18.34 -6.25 -2.94
N ILE A 94 -19.37 -5.40 -2.82
CA ILE A 94 -20.51 -5.62 -1.94
C ILE A 94 -21.25 -6.90 -2.32
N ALA A 95 -21.52 -7.11 -3.61
CA ALA A 95 -22.18 -8.32 -4.10
C ALA A 95 -21.33 -9.59 -3.81
N ALA A 96 -20.00 -9.50 -3.93
CA ALA A 96 -19.10 -10.59 -3.59
C ALA A 96 -19.16 -10.92 -2.08
N PHE A 97 -19.09 -9.91 -1.21
CA PHE A 97 -19.19 -10.10 0.24
C PHE A 97 -20.56 -10.62 0.69
N GLN A 98 -21.66 -10.14 0.08
CA GLN A 98 -23.01 -10.64 0.36
C GLN A 98 -23.17 -12.11 -0.03
N LYS A 99 -22.59 -12.55 -1.16
CA LYS A 99 -22.59 -13.97 -1.56
C LYS A 99 -21.87 -14.87 -0.56
N VAL A 100 -20.82 -14.36 0.10
CA VAL A 100 -20.06 -15.08 1.15
C VAL A 100 -20.84 -15.13 2.46
N SER A 101 -21.61 -14.08 2.75
CA SER A 101 -22.47 -13.94 3.94
C SER A 101 -23.63 -14.95 4.01
N MET A 102 -23.91 -15.69 2.93
CA MET A 102 -24.87 -16.80 2.92
C MET A 102 -24.40 -18.03 3.73
N ARG A 103 -23.22 -17.98 4.37
CA ARG A 103 -22.74 -18.96 5.33
C ARG A 103 -23.16 -18.56 6.75
N PRO A 104 -23.52 -19.51 7.64
CA PRO A 104 -24.32 -19.26 8.84
C PRO A 104 -23.69 -18.39 9.95
N GLU A 105 -22.46 -17.92 9.79
CA GLU A 105 -21.74 -17.10 10.78
C GLU A 105 -21.35 -15.76 10.15
N LYS A 106 -22.18 -14.72 10.30
CA LYS A 106 -21.79 -13.34 9.99
C LYS A 106 -20.76 -12.90 11.04
N THR A 107 -19.48 -12.81 10.67
CA THR A 107 -18.45 -12.26 11.55
C THR A 107 -18.66 -10.75 11.70
N THR A 108 -18.36 -10.20 12.88
CA THR A 108 -18.43 -8.75 13.15
C THR A 108 -17.53 -7.94 12.20
N ALA A 109 -16.42 -8.55 11.76
CA ALA A 109 -15.51 -8.00 10.77
C ALA A 109 -16.18 -7.82 9.38
N LEU A 110 -16.90 -8.85 8.89
CA LEU A 110 -17.61 -8.77 7.61
C LEU A 110 -18.68 -7.68 7.62
N THR A 111 -19.44 -7.54 8.70
CA THR A 111 -20.46 -6.47 8.85
C THR A 111 -19.82 -5.08 8.82
N SER A 112 -18.68 -4.91 9.49
CA SER A 112 -17.92 -3.65 9.47
C SER A 112 -17.41 -3.30 8.06
N VAL A 113 -16.81 -4.27 7.36
CA VAL A 113 -16.31 -4.10 5.97
C VAL A 113 -17.46 -3.75 5.01
N LEU A 114 -18.57 -4.48 5.09
CA LEU A 114 -19.76 -4.21 4.28
C LEU A 114 -20.30 -2.81 4.54
N GLN A 115 -20.37 -2.37 5.80
CA GLN A 115 -20.84 -1.02 6.13
C GLN A 115 -19.90 0.07 5.56
N GLN A 116 -18.59 -0.13 5.64
CA GLN A 116 -17.62 0.82 5.07
C GLN A 116 -17.77 0.91 3.55
N LEU A 117 -17.87 -0.23 2.86
CA LEU A 117 -18.04 -0.26 1.40
C LEU A 117 -19.37 0.31 0.94
N LEU A 118 -20.46 0.06 1.68
CA LEU A 118 -21.76 0.67 1.40
C LEU A 118 -21.67 2.19 1.50
N ASN A 119 -21.10 2.73 2.58
CA ASN A 119 -20.94 4.18 2.73
C ASN A 119 -20.06 4.77 1.61
N GLU A 120 -18.98 4.08 1.23
CA GLU A 120 -18.14 4.50 0.12
C GLU A 120 -18.89 4.51 -1.23
N GLN A 121 -19.66 3.45 -1.51
CA GLN A 121 -20.51 3.38 -2.70
C GLN A 121 -21.52 4.52 -2.73
N GLN A 122 -22.16 4.81 -1.59
CA GLN A 122 -23.08 5.94 -1.44
C GLN A 122 -22.38 7.28 -1.71
N ALA A 123 -21.12 7.45 -1.28
CA ALA A 123 -20.33 8.64 -1.56
C ALA A 123 -20.11 8.86 -3.07
N TYR A 124 -19.75 7.80 -3.80
CA TYR A 124 -19.58 7.89 -5.25
C TYR A 124 -20.90 8.15 -5.98
N LEU A 125 -22.01 7.57 -5.51
CA LEU A 125 -23.34 7.86 -6.05
C LEU A 125 -23.70 9.35 -5.88
N LEU A 126 -23.36 9.94 -4.73
CA LEU A 126 -23.60 11.36 -4.48
C LEU A 126 -22.83 12.25 -5.47
N LEU A 127 -21.56 11.93 -5.73
CA LEU A 127 -20.74 12.63 -6.72
C LEU A 127 -21.34 12.52 -8.14
N LEU A 128 -21.83 11.34 -8.53
CA LEU A 128 -22.52 11.13 -9.81
C LEU A 128 -23.81 11.96 -9.91
N ASN A 129 -24.60 12.01 -8.83
CA ASN A 129 -25.86 12.77 -8.80
C ASN A 129 -25.62 14.29 -8.86
N LEU A 130 -24.59 14.80 -8.17
CA LEU A 130 -24.18 16.20 -8.28
C LEU A 130 -23.74 16.56 -9.71
N ALA A 131 -22.93 15.70 -10.34
CA ALA A 131 -22.49 15.89 -11.72
C ALA A 131 -23.66 15.83 -12.72
N LYS A 132 -24.61 14.90 -12.51
CA LYS A 132 -25.85 14.81 -13.29
C LYS A 132 -26.68 16.08 -13.19
N MET A 133 -26.88 16.60 -11.97
CA MET A 133 -27.63 17.85 -11.77
C MET A 133 -26.96 19.05 -12.46
N ASN A 134 -25.62 19.12 -12.41
CA ASN A 134 -24.86 20.16 -13.11
C ASN A 134 -25.04 20.09 -14.64
N ARG A 135 -25.13 18.89 -15.22
CA ARG A 135 -25.44 18.72 -16.66
C ARG A 135 -26.87 19.15 -16.98
N MET A 136 -27.84 18.72 -16.18
CA MET A 136 -29.27 19.05 -16.35
C MET A 136 -29.56 20.55 -16.22
N LEU A 137 -28.73 21.30 -15.48
CA LEU A 137 -28.88 22.75 -15.33
C LEU A 137 -28.91 23.47 -16.69
N ASN A 138 -28.20 22.97 -17.70
CA ASN A 138 -28.22 23.56 -19.04
C ASN A 138 -29.56 23.37 -19.75
N ASP A 139 -30.22 22.24 -19.53
CA ASP A 139 -31.54 21.96 -20.10
C ASP A 139 -32.63 22.79 -19.40
N LEU A 140 -32.48 23.00 -18.10
CA LEU A 140 -33.40 23.80 -17.28
C LEU A 140 -33.39 25.30 -17.64
N LYS A 141 -32.29 25.84 -18.18
CA LYS A 141 -32.21 27.26 -18.63
C LYS A 141 -33.29 27.61 -19.66
N ASN A 142 -33.73 26.64 -20.46
CA ASN A 142 -34.81 26.85 -21.43
C ASN A 142 -36.20 27.02 -20.75
N LEU A 143 -36.34 26.52 -19.52
CA LEU A 143 -37.58 26.52 -18.72
C LEU A 143 -37.58 27.58 -17.61
N GLU A 144 -36.47 28.30 -17.41
CA GLU A 144 -36.25 29.29 -16.35
C GLU A 144 -37.40 30.33 -16.25
N LYS A 145 -37.87 30.83 -17.39
CA LYS A 145 -38.96 31.83 -17.44
C LYS A 145 -40.37 31.24 -17.42
N GLN A 146 -40.48 29.91 -17.46
CA GLN A 146 -41.75 29.20 -17.57
C GLN A 146 -42.13 28.53 -16.24
N SER A 147 -41.15 28.10 -15.44
CA SER A 147 -41.37 27.37 -14.20
C SER A 147 -40.64 27.99 -13.01
N ILE A 148 -41.37 28.14 -11.90
CA ILE A 148 -40.86 28.60 -10.60
C ILE A 148 -39.83 27.62 -10.03
N LEU A 149 -40.05 26.30 -10.21
CA LEU A 149 -39.08 25.29 -9.76
C LEU A 149 -37.78 25.38 -10.56
N ALA A 150 -37.87 25.56 -11.89
CA ALA A 150 -36.68 25.70 -12.73
C ALA A 150 -35.88 26.97 -12.36
N ASP A 151 -36.56 28.10 -12.16
CA ASP A 151 -35.96 29.35 -11.69
C ASP A 151 -35.29 29.19 -10.32
N LEU A 152 -35.97 28.58 -9.34
CA LEU A 152 -35.41 28.29 -8.02
C LEU A 152 -34.15 27.43 -8.09
N LEU A 153 -34.18 26.36 -8.91
CA LEU A 153 -33.02 25.50 -9.08
C LEU A 153 -31.89 26.19 -9.85
N ILE A 154 -32.14 27.17 -10.71
CA ILE A 154 -31.07 27.91 -11.41
C ILE A 154 -30.43 28.95 -10.50
N THR A 155 -31.24 29.67 -9.74
CA THR A 155 -30.84 30.83 -8.94
C THR A 155 -30.26 30.45 -7.58
N ASP A 156 -30.86 29.46 -6.89
CA ASP A 156 -30.45 29.06 -5.54
C ASP A 156 -29.66 27.74 -5.53
N VAL A 157 -28.36 27.87 -5.29
CA VAL A 157 -27.43 26.72 -5.18
C VAL A 157 -27.81 25.81 -4.01
N GLU A 158 -28.31 26.37 -2.91
CA GLU A 158 -28.68 25.62 -1.71
C GLU A 158 -29.88 24.70 -2.00
N SER A 159 -30.92 25.23 -2.65
CA SER A 159 -32.08 24.45 -3.10
C SER A 159 -31.68 23.29 -4.02
N ARG A 160 -30.74 23.51 -4.96
CA ARG A 160 -30.23 22.43 -5.81
C ARG A 160 -29.57 21.31 -5.00
N ARG A 161 -28.66 21.69 -4.12
CA ARG A 161 -27.88 20.74 -3.30
C ARG A 161 -28.78 19.93 -2.37
N LEU A 162 -29.77 20.57 -1.75
CA LEU A 162 -30.78 19.91 -0.92
C LEU A 162 -31.63 18.92 -1.71
N LEU A 163 -32.05 19.29 -2.94
CA LEU A 163 -32.80 18.38 -3.80
C LEU A 163 -31.97 17.16 -4.22
N VAL A 164 -30.71 17.36 -4.62
CA VAL A 164 -29.79 16.26 -4.97
C VAL A 164 -29.58 15.33 -3.78
N LEU A 165 -29.37 15.88 -2.58
CA LEU A 165 -29.26 15.08 -1.35
C LEU A 165 -30.53 14.29 -1.04
N LEU A 166 -31.70 14.91 -1.22
CA LEU A 166 -32.98 14.25 -1.01
C LEU A 166 -33.15 13.06 -1.97
N GLU A 167 -32.85 13.26 -3.25
CA GLU A 167 -32.86 12.20 -4.25
C GLU A 167 -31.84 11.11 -3.91
N TRP A 168 -30.62 11.48 -3.56
CA TRP A 168 -29.57 10.55 -3.14
C TRP A 168 -29.98 9.64 -1.97
N CYS A 169 -30.56 10.20 -0.90
CA CYS A 169 -31.10 9.42 0.22
C CYS A 169 -32.14 8.40 -0.24
N GLU A 170 -33.00 8.80 -1.18
CA GLU A 170 -34.01 7.89 -1.74
C GLU A 170 -33.41 6.79 -2.61
N GLU A 171 -32.37 7.09 -3.41
CA GLU A 171 -31.69 6.07 -4.23
C GLU A 171 -31.08 4.99 -3.36
N ASN A 172 -30.41 5.41 -2.29
CA ASN A 172 -29.77 4.49 -1.34
C ASN A 172 -30.81 3.60 -0.67
N ALA A 173 -31.92 4.17 -0.19
CA ALA A 173 -33.00 3.40 0.41
C ALA A 173 -33.62 2.38 -0.56
N TYR A 174 -33.72 2.70 -1.85
CA TYR A 174 -34.24 1.79 -2.87
C TYR A 174 -33.31 0.61 -3.16
N ASN A 175 -32.01 0.84 -3.12
CA ASN A 175 -31.00 -0.16 -3.41
C ASN A 175 -30.69 -1.10 -2.23
N GLU A 176 -31.28 -0.89 -1.05
CA GLU A 176 -31.13 -1.77 0.12
C GLU A 176 -31.99 -3.04 0.00
N PRO A 177 -31.39 -4.25 -0.10
CA PRO A 177 -32.14 -5.50 -0.26
C PRO A 177 -32.95 -5.88 0.99
N GLU A 178 -32.47 -5.54 2.19
CA GLU A 178 -33.16 -5.80 3.46
C GLU A 178 -34.43 -4.96 3.59
N ALA A 179 -34.40 -3.69 3.17
CA ALA A 179 -35.56 -2.81 3.13
C ALA A 179 -36.64 -3.35 2.16
N ASN A 180 -36.22 -3.83 0.99
CA ASN A 180 -37.12 -4.42 0.01
C ASN A 180 -37.73 -5.75 0.48
N ALA A 181 -36.95 -6.58 1.20
CA ALA A 181 -37.43 -7.85 1.77
C ALA A 181 -38.41 -7.63 2.94
N GLU A 182 -38.16 -6.66 3.81
CA GLU A 182 -39.10 -6.23 4.86
C GLU A 182 -40.41 -5.74 4.25
N LEU A 183 -40.33 -4.91 3.20
CA LEU A 183 -41.49 -4.40 2.47
C LEU A 183 -42.29 -5.52 1.78
N LEU A 184 -41.63 -6.53 1.21
CA LEU A 184 -42.24 -7.74 0.64
C LEU A 184 -42.95 -8.60 1.70
N ASN A 185 -42.33 -8.76 2.88
CA ASN A 185 -42.90 -9.56 3.98
C ASN A 185 -44.11 -8.88 4.62
N GLU A 186 -44.07 -7.57 4.82
CA GLU A 186 -45.22 -6.80 5.31
C GLU A 186 -46.32 -6.67 4.25
N TYR A 187 -45.97 -6.61 2.96
CA TYR A 187 -46.95 -6.70 1.87
C TYR A 187 -47.67 -8.05 1.87
N ALA A 188 -46.95 -9.16 2.06
CA ALA A 188 -47.55 -10.49 2.20
C ALA A 188 -48.45 -10.62 3.44
N TYR A 189 -48.16 -9.86 4.51
CA TYR A 189 -49.03 -9.76 5.68
C TYR A 189 -50.31 -8.95 5.41
N LEU A 190 -50.21 -7.84 4.68
CA LEU A 190 -51.36 -7.04 4.23
C LEU A 190 -52.22 -7.80 3.21
N GLU A 191 -51.60 -8.60 2.33
CA GLU A 191 -52.27 -9.50 1.37
C GLU A 191 -53.08 -10.60 2.05
N LYS A 192 -52.61 -11.11 3.20
CA LYS A 192 -53.35 -12.10 3.99
C LYS A 192 -54.54 -11.54 4.77
N ASN A 193 -54.49 -10.26 5.14
CA ASN A 193 -55.48 -9.63 6.02
C ASN A 193 -56.49 -8.72 5.30
N CYS A 194 -56.21 -8.33 4.06
CA CYS A 194 -57.10 -7.61 3.17
C CYS A 194 -57.35 -8.43 1.90
N THR A 195 -58.58 -8.47 1.38
CA THR A 195 -58.95 -9.24 0.17
C THR A 195 -58.25 -8.70 -1.09
N LEU A 196 -57.00 -9.11 -1.30
CA LEU A 196 -56.20 -8.81 -2.48
C LEU A 196 -56.23 -10.05 -3.41
N ARG A 197 -56.76 -9.91 -4.64
CA ARG A 197 -56.76 -11.00 -5.63
C ARG A 197 -55.46 -11.04 -6.43
N ALA A 198 -54.91 -12.25 -6.54
CA ALA A 198 -53.62 -12.60 -7.14
C ALA A 198 -53.48 -12.33 -8.66
N GLU A 199 -54.53 -11.92 -9.37
CA GLU A 199 -54.50 -11.76 -10.83
C GLU A 199 -53.79 -10.47 -11.29
N THR A 200 -53.67 -9.47 -10.41
CA THR A 200 -52.86 -8.25 -10.65
C THR A 200 -51.35 -8.42 -10.44
N LEU A 201 -50.91 -9.61 -9.99
CA LEU A 201 -49.53 -9.90 -9.63
C LEU A 201 -48.62 -10.15 -10.85
N HIS A 202 -49.17 -10.68 -11.94
CA HIS A 202 -48.38 -11.07 -13.12
C HIS A 202 -47.96 -9.91 -14.03
N ALA A 203 -48.66 -8.77 -13.97
CA ALA A 203 -48.27 -7.54 -14.68
C ALA A 203 -47.20 -6.72 -13.90
N ARG A 204 -47.07 -6.95 -12.59
CA ARG A 204 -46.31 -6.10 -11.63
C ARG A 204 -44.81 -6.39 -11.50
N ILE A 205 -44.27 -7.34 -12.25
CA ILE A 205 -42.83 -7.68 -12.29
C ILE A 205 -42.13 -7.05 -13.51
N ARG A 206 -42.89 -6.41 -14.42
CA ARG A 206 -42.35 -5.75 -15.63
C ARG A 206 -42.69 -4.25 -15.68
N GLY A 207 -42.00 -3.45 -14.88
CA GLY A 207 -41.62 -2.07 -15.26
C GLY A 207 -42.71 -1.08 -15.73
N GLU A 208 -43.87 -1.00 -15.08
CA GLU A 208 -44.83 0.10 -15.29
C GLU A 208 -44.95 1.03 -14.06
N ASN A 209 -45.19 2.33 -14.33
CA ASN A 209 -45.13 3.47 -13.40
C ASN A 209 -45.87 3.28 -12.07
N PHE A 210 -45.12 3.25 -10.96
CA PHE A 210 -45.63 3.02 -9.61
C PHE A 210 -46.37 4.23 -8.96
N CYS A 211 -46.49 5.37 -9.64
CA CYS A 211 -47.51 6.38 -9.31
C CYS A 211 -48.90 5.73 -9.20
N ASP A 212 -49.20 4.88 -10.19
CA ASP A 212 -50.46 4.16 -10.28
C ASP A 212 -50.54 3.06 -9.22
N LEU A 213 -49.40 2.61 -8.68
CA LEU A 213 -49.34 1.69 -7.54
C LEU A 213 -49.67 2.40 -6.23
N ALA A 214 -49.04 3.53 -5.90
CA ALA A 214 -49.36 4.28 -4.68
C ALA A 214 -50.79 4.84 -4.73
N LEU A 215 -51.22 5.33 -5.89
CA LEU A 215 -52.61 5.74 -6.13
C LEU A 215 -53.57 4.55 -5.98
N SER A 216 -53.31 3.41 -6.64
CA SER A 216 -54.18 2.22 -6.50
C SER A 216 -54.12 1.58 -5.12
N LEU A 217 -53.02 1.69 -4.37
CA LEU A 217 -52.91 1.23 -2.98
C LEU A 217 -53.70 2.13 -2.05
N LEU A 218 -53.62 3.46 -2.19
CA LEU A 218 -54.40 4.41 -1.40
C LEU A 218 -55.90 4.32 -1.72
N GLU A 219 -56.26 4.16 -3.00
CA GLU A 219 -57.64 3.92 -3.42
C GLU A 219 -58.17 2.59 -2.85
N LYS A 220 -57.38 1.51 -2.89
CA LYS A 220 -57.79 0.20 -2.36
C LYS A 220 -57.70 0.08 -0.83
N ALA A 221 -56.90 0.92 -0.18
CA ALA A 221 -56.83 1.04 1.29
C ALA A 221 -57.89 1.99 1.87
N GLY A 222 -58.72 2.62 1.03
CA GLY A 222 -59.78 3.54 1.46
C GLY A 222 -59.28 4.93 1.87
N LEU A 223 -58.01 5.25 1.61
CA LEU A 223 -57.34 6.52 1.95
C LEU A 223 -57.36 7.51 0.78
N TYR A 224 -58.53 7.70 0.17
CA TYR A 224 -58.73 8.58 -0.99
C TYR A 224 -58.36 10.05 -0.72
N SER A 225 -58.38 10.49 0.54
CA SER A 225 -58.04 11.85 0.95
C SER A 225 -56.56 12.20 0.75
N LEU A 226 -55.67 11.21 0.63
CA LEU A 226 -54.24 11.38 0.39
C LEU A 226 -53.87 11.50 -1.10
N VAL A 227 -54.78 11.14 -2.02
CA VAL A 227 -54.53 11.14 -3.47
C VAL A 227 -54.18 12.55 -4.02
N PRO A 228 -54.90 13.63 -3.67
CA PRO A 228 -54.54 14.99 -4.12
C PRO A 228 -53.17 15.46 -3.61
N LEU A 229 -52.75 14.98 -2.44
CA LEU A 229 -51.44 15.31 -1.87
C LEU A 229 -50.28 14.68 -2.64
N LEU A 230 -50.50 13.53 -3.28
CA LEU A 230 -49.50 12.92 -4.16
C LEU A 230 -49.22 13.77 -5.40
N GLN A 231 -50.26 14.38 -5.97
CA GLN A 231 -50.09 15.28 -7.12
C GLN A 231 -49.33 16.55 -6.73
N LEU A 232 -49.55 17.04 -5.52
CA LEU A 232 -48.79 18.17 -4.98
C LEU A 232 -47.34 17.80 -4.71
N ARG A 233 -47.06 16.59 -4.24
CA ARG A 233 -45.67 16.13 -4.06
C ARG A 233 -44.86 16.16 -5.35
N LYS A 234 -45.48 15.87 -6.50
CA LYS A 234 -44.81 15.92 -7.81
C LYS A 234 -44.28 17.31 -8.19
N MET A 235 -44.79 18.38 -7.57
CA MET A 235 -44.36 19.75 -7.85
C MET A 235 -42.91 20.05 -7.47
N SER A 236 -42.31 19.33 -6.51
CA SER A 236 -40.91 19.52 -6.14
C SER A 236 -39.92 18.89 -7.14
N ARG A 237 -40.42 18.16 -8.14
CA ARG A 237 -39.59 17.45 -9.13
C ARG A 237 -40.03 17.65 -10.58
N ASN A 238 -41.25 18.15 -10.81
CA ASN A 238 -41.76 18.43 -12.15
C ASN A 238 -41.98 19.93 -12.32
N ALA A 239 -41.09 20.56 -13.10
CA ALA A 239 -41.13 21.97 -13.43
C ALA A 239 -42.44 22.39 -14.13
N ALA A 240 -43.07 21.50 -14.90
CA ALA A 240 -44.32 21.79 -15.60
C ALA A 240 -45.54 21.97 -14.66
N LEU A 241 -45.41 21.59 -13.38
CA LEU A 241 -46.47 21.73 -12.39
C LEU A 241 -46.39 23.03 -11.58
N THR A 242 -45.38 23.87 -11.83
CA THR A 242 -45.14 25.14 -11.10
C THR A 242 -44.98 26.34 -12.06
N PRO A 243 -45.98 26.64 -12.90
CA PRO A 243 -45.83 27.67 -13.93
C PRO A 243 -45.94 29.09 -13.38
N PHE A 244 -45.28 30.06 -14.00
CA PHE A 244 -45.46 31.49 -13.67
C PHE A 244 -46.79 32.06 -14.19
N SER A 245 -47.29 31.56 -15.33
CA SER A 245 -48.47 32.12 -16.01
C SER A 245 -49.78 31.67 -15.36
N ILE A 246 -50.73 32.61 -15.25
CA ILE A 246 -52.09 32.38 -14.76
C ILE A 246 -52.90 31.49 -15.73
N ASP A 247 -52.52 31.48 -17.01
CA ASP A 247 -53.25 30.78 -18.07
C ASP A 247 -53.06 29.25 -18.05
N GLU A 248 -52.13 28.74 -17.25
CA GLU A 248 -51.85 27.32 -17.13
C GLU A 248 -52.70 26.66 -16.03
N SER A 249 -53.27 25.48 -16.32
CA SER A 249 -54.13 24.75 -15.38
C SER A 249 -53.46 24.42 -14.04
N SER A 250 -52.12 24.29 -14.04
CA SER A 250 -51.32 23.98 -12.87
C SER A 250 -51.13 25.17 -11.93
N TYR A 251 -51.37 26.41 -12.38
CA TYR A 251 -51.21 27.64 -11.59
C TYR A 251 -52.08 27.63 -10.31
N TYR A 252 -53.37 27.32 -10.46
CA TYR A 252 -54.29 27.26 -9.33
C TYR A 252 -53.98 26.09 -8.38
N LEU A 253 -53.46 24.99 -8.91
CA LEU A 253 -53.03 23.85 -8.09
C LEU A 253 -51.83 24.25 -7.23
N ALA A 254 -50.82 24.90 -7.82
CA ALA A 254 -49.65 25.41 -7.10
C ALA A 254 -50.06 26.45 -6.03
N ARG A 255 -50.98 27.35 -6.37
CA ARG A 255 -51.53 28.35 -5.44
C ARG A 255 -52.30 27.71 -4.27
N SER A 256 -53.02 26.60 -4.50
CA SER A 256 -53.79 25.91 -3.46
C SER A 256 -52.95 25.13 -2.45
N ARG A 257 -51.66 24.93 -2.74
CA ARG A 257 -50.70 24.15 -1.94
C ARG A 257 -50.60 24.63 -0.50
N SER A 258 -50.46 25.94 -0.28
CA SER A 258 -50.30 26.53 1.05
C SER A 258 -51.53 26.29 1.94
N LEU A 259 -52.73 26.39 1.38
CA LEU A 259 -54.00 26.14 2.08
C LEU A 259 -54.13 24.66 2.48
N LEU A 260 -53.71 23.74 1.61
CA LEU A 260 -53.77 22.32 1.91
C LEU A 260 -52.78 21.93 3.00
N LYS A 261 -51.52 22.39 2.91
CA LYS A 261 -50.52 22.14 3.96
C LYS A 261 -50.99 22.63 5.33
N ARG A 262 -51.60 23.82 5.39
CA ARG A 262 -52.23 24.35 6.62
C ARG A 262 -53.37 23.48 7.16
N THR A 263 -54.18 22.93 6.26
CA THR A 263 -55.27 22.01 6.64
C THR A 263 -54.69 20.75 7.26
N VAL A 264 -53.66 20.17 6.65
CA VAL A 264 -52.96 19.00 7.19
C VAL A 264 -52.28 19.31 8.53
N ASP A 265 -51.65 20.47 8.68
CA ASP A 265 -51.01 20.87 9.94
C ASP A 265 -52.02 20.95 11.09
N LYS A 266 -53.22 21.46 10.83
CA LYS A 266 -54.33 21.48 11.80
C LYS A 266 -54.87 20.08 12.09
N ILE A 267 -54.90 19.19 11.11
CA ILE A 267 -55.33 17.80 11.29
C ILE A 267 -54.33 17.05 12.18
N VAL A 268 -53.04 17.15 11.88
CA VAL A 268 -51.95 16.50 12.63
C VAL A 268 -51.84 17.07 14.05
N SER A 269 -51.96 18.38 14.23
CA SER A 269 -51.85 19.01 15.57
C SER A 269 -53.05 18.77 16.49
N LYS A 270 -54.26 18.56 15.94
CA LYS A 270 -55.48 18.29 16.72
C LYS A 270 -55.76 16.80 16.94
N GLY A 271 -55.01 15.91 16.29
CA GLY A 271 -55.37 14.50 16.12
C GLY A 271 -55.34 13.67 17.39
N THR A 272 -56.44 13.63 18.14
CA THR A 272 -56.68 12.65 19.22
C THR A 272 -57.18 11.28 18.70
N SER A 273 -57.44 11.15 17.39
CA SER A 273 -58.04 9.95 16.77
C SER A 273 -57.21 9.31 15.65
N MET A 274 -56.01 9.83 15.33
CA MET A 274 -55.17 9.32 14.25
C MET A 274 -54.08 8.39 14.78
N SER A 275 -53.77 7.32 14.04
CA SER A 275 -52.62 6.49 14.37
C SER A 275 -51.30 7.26 14.17
N GLN A 276 -50.26 6.91 14.93
CA GLN A 276 -48.92 7.49 14.76
C GLN A 276 -48.38 7.30 13.33
N VAL A 277 -48.80 6.22 12.65
CA VAL A 277 -48.43 5.91 11.27
C VAL A 277 -49.05 6.86 10.28
N GLU A 278 -50.36 7.08 10.40
CA GLU A 278 -51.07 8.03 9.55
C GLU A 278 -50.54 9.45 9.79
N ALA A 279 -50.39 9.87 11.05
CA ALA A 279 -49.83 11.19 11.37
C ALA A 279 -48.43 11.40 10.76
N CYS A 280 -47.60 10.36 10.73
CA CYS A 280 -46.31 10.36 10.06
C CYS A 280 -46.46 10.53 8.53
N LEU A 281 -47.32 9.74 7.88
CA LEU A 281 -47.58 9.83 6.44
C LEU A 281 -48.05 11.23 6.02
N TRP A 282 -49.03 11.79 6.74
CA TRP A 282 -49.54 13.15 6.49
C TRP A 282 -48.45 14.21 6.64
N SER A 283 -47.59 14.08 7.66
CA SER A 283 -46.52 15.04 7.93
C SER A 283 -45.42 14.97 6.89
N VAL A 284 -45.05 13.77 6.47
CA VAL A 284 -44.03 13.55 5.46
C VAL A 284 -44.44 14.11 4.10
N VAL A 285 -45.68 13.86 3.65
CA VAL A 285 -46.15 14.34 2.34
C VAL A 285 -46.23 15.89 2.28
N VAL A 286 -46.40 16.55 3.42
CA VAL A 286 -46.46 18.01 3.54
C VAL A 286 -45.09 18.66 3.78
N GLY A 287 -44.06 17.88 4.10
CA GLY A 287 -42.73 18.42 4.46
C GLY A 287 -42.70 18.99 5.87
N ARG A 288 -43.29 18.27 6.84
CA ARG A 288 -43.26 18.59 8.27
C ARG A 288 -42.33 17.60 8.99
N LEU A 289 -41.49 18.13 9.89
CA LEU A 289 -40.51 17.35 10.65
C LEU A 289 -41.17 16.41 11.66
N GLU A 290 -42.02 16.92 12.55
CA GLU A 290 -42.68 16.09 13.58
C GLU A 290 -44.08 15.62 13.14
N PRO A 291 -44.46 14.35 13.36
CA PRO A 291 -43.83 13.34 14.22
C PRO A 291 -42.82 12.42 13.50
N ALA A 292 -42.48 12.69 12.24
CA ALA A 292 -41.62 11.82 11.44
C ALA A 292 -40.19 11.72 11.99
N LEU A 293 -39.64 12.82 12.50
CA LEU A 293 -38.31 12.85 13.09
C LEU A 293 -38.26 12.05 14.41
N SER A 294 -39.22 12.23 15.31
CA SER A 294 -39.27 11.48 16.58
C SER A 294 -39.47 9.97 16.41
N LEU A 295 -40.06 9.54 15.29
CA LEU A 295 -40.27 8.13 14.97
C LEU A 295 -39.08 7.49 14.20
N SER A 296 -38.09 8.29 13.78
CA SER A 296 -36.94 7.82 12.99
C SER A 296 -35.82 7.28 13.88
N SER A 297 -35.38 6.04 13.61
CA SER A 297 -34.33 5.36 14.38
C SER A 297 -32.97 5.39 13.69
N ARG A 298 -32.92 5.41 12.34
CA ARG A 298 -31.67 5.44 11.58
C ARG A 298 -31.26 6.87 11.26
N THR A 299 -29.95 7.09 11.14
CA THR A 299 -29.37 8.37 10.73
C THR A 299 -29.85 8.80 9.33
N GLU A 300 -29.95 7.86 8.39
CA GLU A 300 -30.43 8.11 7.03
C GLU A 300 -31.89 8.58 7.00
N ASP A 301 -32.75 7.96 7.82
CA ASP A 301 -34.15 8.34 7.97
C ASP A 301 -34.26 9.78 8.51
N ARG A 302 -33.49 10.09 9.55
CA ARG A 302 -33.41 11.44 10.14
C ARG A 302 -32.97 12.47 9.09
N LEU A 303 -31.89 12.19 8.36
CA LEU A 303 -31.35 13.05 7.32
C LEU A 303 -32.40 13.37 6.27
N TRP A 304 -33.11 12.36 5.76
CA TRP A 304 -34.15 12.60 4.77
C TRP A 304 -35.33 13.38 5.34
N CYS A 305 -35.73 13.21 6.61
CA CYS A 305 -36.79 14.03 7.22
C CYS A 305 -36.44 15.52 7.17
N TYR A 306 -35.20 15.87 7.53
CA TYR A 306 -34.70 17.24 7.43
C TYR A 306 -34.66 17.74 5.99
N LEU A 307 -34.13 16.94 5.06
CA LEU A 307 -34.04 17.30 3.64
C LEU A 307 -35.42 17.52 3.00
N ASN A 308 -36.38 16.63 3.28
CA ASN A 308 -37.73 16.71 2.77
C ASN A 308 -38.44 17.98 3.29
N ALA A 309 -38.30 18.30 4.58
CA ALA A 309 -38.82 19.56 5.12
C ALA A 309 -38.13 20.80 4.50
N ALA A 310 -36.82 20.75 4.29
CA ALA A 310 -36.03 21.85 3.74
C ALA A 310 -36.37 22.16 2.27
N VAL A 311 -36.51 21.13 1.43
CA VAL A 311 -36.89 21.27 0.01
C VAL A 311 -38.32 21.76 -0.12
N GLU A 312 -39.24 21.17 0.64
CA GLU A 312 -40.66 21.53 0.62
C GLU A 312 -40.89 22.97 1.10
N SER A 313 -40.18 23.42 2.13
CA SER A 313 -40.30 24.80 2.64
C SER A 313 -39.77 25.84 1.65
N ARG A 314 -38.66 25.56 0.96
CA ARG A 314 -38.07 26.48 -0.02
C ARG A 314 -38.93 26.61 -1.27
N LEU A 315 -39.50 25.48 -1.74
CA LEU A 315 -40.44 25.51 -2.86
C LEU A 315 -41.69 26.31 -2.52
N ASP A 316 -42.28 26.11 -1.33
CA ASP A 316 -43.46 26.85 -0.90
C ASP A 316 -43.20 28.36 -0.82
N ALA A 317 -42.03 28.75 -0.32
CA ALA A 317 -41.60 30.15 -0.27
C ALA A 317 -41.47 30.74 -1.69
N ALA A 318 -40.84 30.02 -2.62
CA ALA A 318 -40.72 30.44 -4.01
C ALA A 318 -42.07 30.62 -4.72
N ILE A 319 -43.00 29.66 -4.55
CA ILE A 319 -44.35 29.73 -5.11
C ILE A 319 -45.12 30.92 -4.52
N THR A 320 -45.02 31.15 -3.20
CA THR A 320 -45.71 32.26 -2.53
C THR A 320 -45.19 33.62 -3.01
N ASN A 321 -43.88 33.74 -3.21
CA ASN A 321 -43.26 34.96 -3.74
C ASN A 321 -43.65 35.22 -5.20
N ALA A 322 -43.71 34.18 -6.04
CA ALA A 322 -43.99 34.31 -7.46
C ALA A 322 -45.47 34.59 -7.78
N HIS A 323 -46.42 34.12 -6.97
CA HIS A 323 -47.86 34.22 -7.24
C HIS A 323 -48.56 35.45 -6.63
N ASN A 324 -47.79 36.48 -6.25
CA ASN A 324 -48.22 37.69 -5.53
C ASN A 324 -48.86 37.36 -4.17
N GLY A 325 -48.18 37.75 -3.10
CA GLY A 325 -48.56 37.56 -1.69
C GLY A 325 -49.80 38.34 -1.22
N ASP A 326 -50.91 38.29 -1.98
CA ASP A 326 -52.15 39.04 -1.71
C ASP A 326 -53.03 38.40 -0.62
N PHE A 327 -52.43 37.58 0.23
CA PHE A 327 -52.98 37.25 1.54
C PHE A 327 -52.02 37.78 2.59
N ASP A 328 -52.35 38.95 3.13
CA ASP A 328 -51.97 39.35 4.50
C ASP A 328 -52.63 38.38 5.49
N VAL A 329 -52.09 37.17 5.52
CA VAL A 329 -52.46 36.12 6.46
C VAL A 329 -51.16 35.74 7.13
N GLY A 330 -50.76 36.59 8.09
CA GLY A 330 -49.64 36.33 8.98
C GLY A 330 -49.76 34.95 9.59
N ILE A 331 -48.94 34.00 9.09
CA ILE A 331 -48.81 32.64 9.62
C ILE A 331 -47.38 32.16 9.39
N GLY A 332 -46.61 32.23 10.47
CA GLY A 332 -45.95 31.07 11.06
C GLY A 332 -45.71 29.85 10.16
N ARG A 333 -44.66 29.93 9.35
CA ARG A 333 -43.44 29.23 9.71
C ARG A 333 -42.36 30.31 9.93
N GLU A 334 -42.29 30.85 11.15
CA GLU A 334 -41.00 31.21 11.72
C GLU A 334 -40.27 29.89 11.98
N VAL A 335 -39.89 29.20 10.91
CA VAL A 335 -38.67 28.42 10.97
C VAL A 335 -37.65 29.48 10.63
N GLU A 336 -36.85 29.88 11.61
CA GLU A 336 -35.65 30.66 11.35
C GLU A 336 -34.96 29.98 10.15
N ASN A 337 -34.96 30.65 8.99
CA ASN A 337 -34.57 30.07 7.69
C ASN A 337 -33.16 29.45 7.70
N ASP A 338 -32.39 29.67 8.76
CA ASP A 338 -31.05 29.17 8.97
C ASP A 338 -31.01 27.71 9.48
N ASP A 339 -32.03 27.21 10.18
CA ASP A 339 -32.03 25.86 10.78
C ASP A 339 -32.15 24.72 9.75
N LEU A 340 -32.67 25.01 8.55
CA LEU A 340 -32.86 24.04 7.46
C LEU A 340 -31.87 24.25 6.29
N ARG A 341 -30.69 24.80 6.58
CA ARG A 341 -29.55 24.80 5.64
C ARG A 341 -28.77 23.50 5.76
N ILE A 342 -28.01 23.16 4.72
CA ILE A 342 -27.21 21.94 4.64
C ILE A 342 -26.31 21.82 5.87
N ASN A 343 -25.60 22.89 6.23
CA ASN A 343 -24.70 22.89 7.37
C ASN A 343 -25.43 22.60 8.69
N SER A 344 -26.52 23.29 8.97
CA SER A 344 -27.34 23.11 10.18
C SER A 344 -27.93 21.68 10.25
N ILE A 345 -28.40 21.14 9.12
CA ILE A 345 -28.89 19.76 9.04
C ILE A 345 -27.78 18.76 9.39
N PHE A 346 -26.58 18.94 8.83
CA PHE A 346 -25.47 18.06 9.14
C PHE A 346 -24.92 18.25 10.57
N ASP A 347 -25.04 19.44 11.16
CA ASP A 347 -24.70 19.67 12.58
C ASP A 347 -25.63 18.86 13.50
N GLU A 348 -26.93 18.84 13.21
CA GLU A 348 -27.90 17.98 13.93
C GLU A 348 -27.61 16.49 13.74
N ILE A 349 -27.23 16.06 12.53
CA ILE A 349 -26.88 14.66 12.25
C ILE A 349 -25.59 14.24 12.96
N ALA A 350 -24.61 15.14 13.06
CA ALA A 350 -23.35 14.88 13.77
C ALA A 350 -23.54 14.63 15.28
N THR A 351 -24.66 15.05 15.87
CA THR A 351 -24.98 14.73 17.27
C THR A 351 -25.31 13.25 17.47
N ALA A 352 -25.88 12.60 16.46
CA ALA A 352 -26.35 11.21 16.51
C ALA A 352 -25.36 10.22 15.88
N GLU A 353 -24.63 10.65 14.84
CA GLU A 353 -23.75 9.81 14.04
C GLU A 353 -22.30 10.28 14.08
N ARG A 354 -21.38 9.37 14.40
CA ARG A 354 -19.94 9.67 14.52
C ARG A 354 -19.13 9.19 13.32
N SER A 355 -19.79 8.62 12.32
CA SER A 355 -19.13 8.12 11.12
C SER A 355 -18.53 9.29 10.31
N PRO A 356 -17.23 9.24 9.95
CA PRO A 356 -16.58 10.28 9.13
C PRO A 356 -17.19 10.47 7.75
N TYR A 357 -17.92 9.47 7.24
CA TYR A 357 -18.60 9.57 5.94
C TYR A 357 -19.61 10.71 5.89
N TYR A 358 -20.35 11.00 6.96
CA TYR A 358 -21.33 12.10 6.96
C TYR A 358 -20.66 13.48 6.93
N THR A 359 -19.49 13.61 7.56
CA THR A 359 -18.65 14.81 7.42
C THR A 359 -18.16 14.96 5.98
N ILE A 360 -17.74 13.86 5.35
CA ILE A 360 -17.32 13.86 3.94
C ILE A 360 -18.49 14.22 3.01
N TYR A 361 -19.68 13.63 3.21
CA TYR A 361 -20.88 13.95 2.43
C TYR A 361 -21.23 15.44 2.51
N ARG A 362 -21.18 16.02 3.71
CA ARG A 362 -21.40 17.46 3.92
C ARG A 362 -20.48 18.30 3.06
N HIS A 363 -19.18 18.03 3.08
CA HIS A 363 -18.21 18.82 2.31
C HIS A 363 -18.30 18.57 0.80
N ILE A 364 -18.57 17.33 0.36
CA ILE A 364 -18.82 16.99 -1.05
C ILE A 364 -20.00 17.81 -1.60
N VAL A 365 -21.11 17.87 -0.86
CA VAL A 365 -22.31 18.61 -1.29
C VAL A 365 -22.04 20.11 -1.32
N ASN A 366 -21.29 20.61 -0.35
CA ASN A 366 -20.93 22.03 -0.27
C ASN A 366 -19.88 22.46 -1.30
N ASP A 367 -19.31 21.52 -2.07
CA ASP A 367 -18.21 21.76 -3.01
C ASP A 367 -17.00 22.45 -2.33
N ASP A 368 -16.73 22.06 -1.09
CA ASP A 368 -15.65 22.61 -0.26
C ASP A 368 -14.52 21.58 -0.13
N SER A 369 -13.68 21.52 -1.17
CA SER A 369 -12.56 20.58 -1.25
C SER A 369 -11.46 20.83 -0.22
N LEU A 370 -11.28 22.07 0.23
CA LEU A 370 -10.24 22.43 1.20
C LEU A 370 -10.61 21.91 2.59
N SER A 371 -11.80 22.25 3.09
CA SER A 371 -12.25 21.77 4.40
C SER A 371 -12.47 20.25 4.40
N LEU A 372 -12.89 19.67 3.26
CA LEU A 372 -12.98 18.21 3.10
C LEU A 372 -11.65 17.54 3.45
N ILE A 373 -10.55 17.94 2.81
CA ILE A 373 -9.25 17.31 3.00
C ILE A 373 -8.72 17.56 4.41
N ALA A 374 -8.90 18.76 4.95
CA ALA A 374 -8.53 19.05 6.33
C ALA A 374 -9.28 18.17 7.33
N SER A 375 -10.59 17.95 7.13
CA SER A 375 -11.40 17.07 7.99
C SER A 375 -10.97 15.60 7.91
N MET A 376 -10.54 15.14 6.74
CA MET A 376 -10.02 13.78 6.54
C MET A 376 -8.69 13.59 7.25
N ASP A 377 -7.79 14.57 7.15
CA ASP A 377 -6.48 14.57 7.81
C ASP A 377 -6.63 14.56 9.33
N MET A 378 -7.46 15.47 9.88
CA MET A 378 -7.78 15.50 11.31
C MET A 378 -8.40 14.20 11.82
N TRP A 379 -9.20 13.52 11.00
CA TRP A 379 -9.74 12.21 11.37
C TRP A 379 -8.65 11.14 11.37
N LEU A 380 -7.74 11.13 10.39
CA LEU A 380 -6.62 10.18 10.33
C LEU A 380 -5.65 10.33 11.51
N GLU A 381 -5.38 11.57 11.94
CA GLU A 381 -4.54 11.84 13.13
C GLU A 381 -5.08 11.16 14.39
N GLN A 382 -6.40 10.98 14.51
CA GLN A 382 -7.03 10.31 15.67
C GLN A 382 -6.83 8.79 15.66
N TYR A 383 -6.49 8.19 14.51
CA TYR A 383 -6.40 6.74 14.30
C TYR A 383 -5.07 6.30 13.69
N GLU A 384 -3.98 7.07 13.90
CA GLU A 384 -2.68 6.82 13.26
C GLU A 384 -2.14 5.40 13.54
N ASP A 385 -2.38 4.87 14.75
CA ASP A 385 -1.93 3.52 15.16
C ASP A 385 -2.90 2.40 14.74
N ASP A 386 -4.11 2.75 14.30
CA ASP A 386 -5.24 1.84 14.12
C ASP A 386 -5.76 1.79 12.67
N LEU A 387 -4.94 2.21 11.70
CA LEU A 387 -5.30 2.33 10.28
C LEU A 387 -5.90 1.03 9.70
N GLU A 388 -5.42 -0.12 10.15
CA GLU A 388 -5.88 -1.45 9.70
C GLU A 388 -7.35 -1.75 10.02
N LYS A 389 -7.96 -1.03 10.97
CA LYS A 389 -9.39 -1.18 11.30
C LYS A 389 -10.29 -0.57 10.24
N PHE A 390 -9.78 0.39 9.47
CA PHE A 390 -10.56 1.14 8.49
C PHE A 390 -9.90 1.17 7.11
N PRO A 391 -9.63 0.01 6.49
CA PRO A 391 -8.90 -0.04 5.23
C PRO A 391 -9.66 0.62 4.09
N HIS A 392 -10.99 0.45 4.04
CA HIS A 392 -11.84 0.97 2.97
C HIS A 392 -12.00 2.48 3.04
N ILE A 393 -12.16 3.06 4.24
CA ILE A 393 -12.28 4.51 4.34
C ILE A 393 -10.98 5.22 3.96
N ILE A 394 -9.82 4.71 4.38
CA ILE A 394 -8.54 5.33 4.04
C ILE A 394 -8.30 5.21 2.53
N ARG A 395 -8.66 4.07 1.93
CA ARG A 395 -8.67 3.91 0.47
C ARG A 395 -9.58 4.95 -0.19
N PHE A 396 -10.84 5.06 0.24
CA PHE A 396 -11.78 6.06 -0.26
C PHE A 396 -11.20 7.48 -0.17
N MET A 397 -10.62 7.83 0.98
CA MET A 397 -10.03 9.14 1.22
C MET A 397 -8.87 9.43 0.25
N ALA A 398 -7.96 8.49 0.05
CA ALA A 398 -6.86 8.63 -0.91
C ALA A 398 -7.36 8.79 -2.36
N HIS A 399 -8.36 7.99 -2.76
CA HIS A 399 -8.94 8.08 -4.10
C HIS A 399 -9.72 9.37 -4.31
N LEU A 400 -10.36 9.92 -3.28
CA LEU A 400 -11.00 11.23 -3.34
C LEU A 400 -9.96 12.34 -3.52
N VAL A 401 -8.82 12.30 -2.82
CA VAL A 401 -7.69 13.21 -3.05
C VAL A 401 -7.19 13.12 -4.50
N LEU A 402 -7.06 11.91 -5.04
CA LEU A 402 -6.65 11.71 -6.45
C LEU A 402 -7.68 12.29 -7.42
N LEU A 403 -8.98 12.06 -7.20
CA LEU A 403 -10.05 12.63 -8.03
C LEU A 403 -10.05 14.17 -8.02
N LEU A 404 -9.84 14.78 -6.85
CA LEU A 404 -9.73 16.24 -6.73
C LEU A 404 -8.50 16.78 -7.48
N ARG A 405 -7.35 16.09 -7.37
CA ARG A 405 -6.13 16.44 -8.12
C ARG A 405 -6.31 16.28 -9.63
N PHE A 406 -6.90 15.17 -10.09
CA PHE A 406 -7.13 14.91 -11.52
C PHE A 406 -8.15 15.88 -12.14
N SER A 407 -9.12 16.33 -11.37
CA SER A 407 -10.10 17.34 -11.80
C SER A 407 -9.58 18.78 -11.72
N GLY A 408 -8.39 19.01 -11.17
CA GLY A 408 -7.79 20.34 -11.01
C GLY A 408 -8.46 21.20 -9.92
N GLN A 409 -9.19 20.58 -8.99
CA GLN A 409 -9.82 21.29 -7.86
C GLN A 409 -8.75 21.77 -6.86
N PRO A 410 -9.00 22.87 -6.12
CA PRO A 410 -8.06 23.38 -5.13
C PRO A 410 -7.95 22.40 -3.96
N VAL A 411 -6.72 22.04 -3.61
CA VAL A 411 -6.43 21.05 -2.57
C VAL A 411 -5.39 21.64 -1.61
N GLN A 412 -5.60 21.44 -0.31
CA GLN A 412 -4.56 21.72 0.70
C GLN A 412 -3.49 20.63 0.61
N GLU A 413 -2.38 20.93 -0.06
CA GLU A 413 -1.37 19.93 -0.41
C GLU A 413 -0.74 19.23 0.80
N GLU A 414 -0.53 19.92 1.92
CA GLU A 414 0.04 19.32 3.14
C GLU A 414 -0.85 18.20 3.69
N SER A 415 -2.13 18.49 3.91
CA SER A 415 -3.12 17.52 4.38
C SER A 415 -3.41 16.43 3.35
N ALA A 416 -3.46 16.76 2.06
CA ALA A 416 -3.59 15.76 0.99
C ALA A 416 -2.42 14.78 0.97
N ASN A 417 -1.20 15.29 1.14
CA ASN A 417 0.00 14.46 1.21
C ASN A 417 0.03 13.60 2.49
N SER A 418 -0.50 14.10 3.61
CA SER A 418 -0.68 13.33 4.85
C SER A 418 -1.65 12.16 4.66
N VAL A 419 -2.81 12.39 4.03
CA VAL A 419 -3.79 11.35 3.67
C VAL A 419 -3.14 10.29 2.78
N MET A 420 -2.44 10.71 1.72
CA MET A 420 -1.76 9.80 0.80
C MET A 420 -0.63 9.01 1.49
N ARG A 421 0.12 9.63 2.41
CA ARG A 421 1.14 8.94 3.22
C ARG A 421 0.53 7.85 4.10
N SER A 422 -0.57 8.17 4.78
CA SER A 422 -1.30 7.22 5.63
C SER A 422 -1.84 6.04 4.82
N TYR A 423 -2.33 6.30 3.60
CA TYR A 423 -2.73 5.24 2.68
C TYR A 423 -1.55 4.36 2.27
N VAL A 424 -0.40 4.92 1.91
CA VAL A 424 0.82 4.13 1.61
C VAL A 424 1.24 3.26 2.80
N ARG A 425 1.19 3.79 4.04
CA ARG A 425 1.47 3.00 5.26
C ARG A 425 0.50 1.82 5.41
N LEU A 426 -0.80 2.06 5.19
CA LEU A 426 -1.82 1.01 5.20
C LEU A 426 -1.54 -0.07 4.14
N LEU A 427 -1.16 0.32 2.92
CA LEU A 427 -0.84 -0.64 1.85
C LEU A 427 0.32 -1.57 2.23
N VAL A 428 1.34 -1.01 2.89
CA VAL A 428 2.49 -1.77 3.41
C VAL A 428 2.04 -2.74 4.50
N SER A 429 1.17 -2.31 5.42
CA SER A 429 0.69 -3.18 6.51
C SER A 429 -0.20 -4.32 6.00
N LEU A 430 -1.04 -4.05 4.99
CA LEU A 430 -1.86 -5.05 4.28
C LEU A 430 -1.06 -5.99 3.35
N LYS A 431 0.27 -5.80 3.25
CA LYS A 431 1.18 -6.55 2.37
C LYS A 431 0.86 -6.44 0.87
N LEU A 432 0.23 -5.35 0.46
CA LEU A 432 -0.10 -5.03 -0.93
C LEU A 432 1.07 -4.30 -1.59
N TYR A 433 2.21 -4.98 -1.67
CA TYR A 433 3.49 -4.36 -2.02
C TYR A 433 3.58 -3.86 -3.47
N SER A 434 2.92 -4.54 -4.41
CA SER A 434 2.94 -4.22 -5.84
C SER A 434 2.33 -2.85 -6.17
N ILE A 435 1.38 -2.39 -5.36
CA ILE A 435 0.64 -1.15 -5.63
C ILE A 435 1.25 0.07 -4.92
N VAL A 436 2.12 -0.14 -3.92
CA VAL A 436 2.77 0.92 -3.13
C VAL A 436 3.50 1.96 -4.00
N PRO A 437 4.35 1.58 -4.97
CA PRO A 437 5.11 2.57 -5.74
C PRO A 437 4.24 3.55 -6.54
N TYR A 438 3.09 3.07 -7.03
CA TYR A 438 2.15 3.90 -7.78
C TYR A 438 1.59 5.05 -6.93
N TYR A 439 1.09 4.76 -5.72
CA TYR A 439 0.56 5.77 -4.82
C TYR A 439 1.64 6.64 -4.18
N ALA A 440 2.82 6.06 -3.89
CA ALA A 440 3.96 6.82 -3.39
C ALA A 440 4.42 7.88 -4.40
N ASN A 441 4.40 7.59 -5.70
CA ASN A 441 4.75 8.55 -6.75
C ASN A 441 3.75 9.73 -6.88
N LYS A 442 2.62 9.70 -6.17
CA LYS A 442 1.66 10.82 -6.08
C LYS A 442 1.99 11.79 -4.95
N LEU A 443 3.05 11.53 -4.18
CA LEU A 443 3.62 12.43 -3.20
C LEU A 443 4.79 13.22 -3.81
N PRO A 444 5.16 14.37 -3.22
CA PRO A 444 6.43 15.04 -3.49
C PRO A 444 7.62 14.07 -3.48
N LEU A 445 8.53 14.25 -4.44
CA LEU A 445 9.63 13.32 -4.75
C LEU A 445 10.44 12.88 -3.52
N GLU A 446 10.78 13.81 -2.63
CA GLU A 446 11.57 13.52 -1.43
C GLU A 446 10.84 12.58 -0.48
N MET A 447 9.56 12.85 -0.21
CA MET A 447 8.73 12.01 0.66
C MET A 447 8.41 10.66 0.01
N ALA A 448 8.14 10.65 -1.30
CA ALA A 448 7.89 9.42 -2.06
C ALA A 448 9.10 8.47 -1.96
N GLU A 449 10.30 8.99 -2.21
CA GLU A 449 11.53 8.20 -2.11
C GLU A 449 11.81 7.76 -0.68
N GLU A 450 11.65 8.63 0.32
CA GLU A 450 11.84 8.26 1.73
C GLU A 450 10.92 7.11 2.16
N MET A 451 9.62 7.22 1.85
CA MET A 451 8.61 6.20 2.17
C MET A 451 8.93 4.86 1.52
N VAL A 452 9.24 4.86 0.21
CA VAL A 452 9.55 3.62 -0.52
C VAL A 452 10.87 3.03 -0.04
N VAL A 453 11.88 3.84 0.27
CA VAL A 453 13.16 3.37 0.83
C VAL A 453 12.94 2.70 2.19
N GLU A 454 12.21 3.35 3.11
CA GLU A 454 11.95 2.80 4.43
C GLU A 454 11.19 1.47 4.35
N PHE A 455 10.17 1.41 3.50
CA PHE A 455 9.41 0.21 3.21
C PHE A 455 10.29 -0.90 2.61
N MET A 456 11.07 -0.62 1.55
CA MET A 456 11.90 -1.62 0.88
C MET A 456 13.01 -2.17 1.77
N CYS A 457 13.53 -1.36 2.71
CA CYS A 457 14.48 -1.81 3.72
C CYS A 457 13.94 -2.93 4.63
N GLN A 458 12.61 -3.02 4.80
CA GLN A 458 11.95 -4.04 5.64
C GLN A 458 11.64 -5.33 4.88
N LEU A 459 11.72 -5.34 3.54
CA LEU A 459 11.43 -6.52 2.73
C LEU A 459 12.56 -7.55 2.86
N GLU A 460 12.24 -8.79 3.24
CA GLU A 460 13.21 -9.88 3.35
C GLU A 460 13.34 -10.69 2.05
N GLU A 461 12.23 -10.94 1.36
CA GLU A 461 12.14 -11.83 0.21
C GLU A 461 12.63 -11.19 -1.11
N GLU A 462 13.51 -11.89 -1.84
CA GLU A 462 14.09 -11.39 -3.10
C GLU A 462 13.06 -11.22 -4.21
N ASN A 463 12.10 -12.14 -4.34
CA ASN A 463 11.07 -12.09 -5.38
C ASN A 463 10.20 -10.84 -5.21
N VAL A 464 9.72 -10.59 -3.98
CA VAL A 464 8.93 -9.40 -3.65
C VAL A 464 9.70 -8.12 -3.96
N ARG A 465 11.00 -8.05 -3.63
CA ARG A 465 11.82 -6.86 -3.97
C ARG A 465 11.86 -6.59 -5.47
N LYS A 466 11.99 -7.63 -6.30
CA LYS A 466 11.99 -7.51 -7.77
C LYS A 466 10.63 -7.07 -8.30
N ASP A 467 9.54 -7.62 -7.76
CA ASP A 467 8.18 -7.26 -8.15
C ASP A 467 7.88 -5.79 -7.83
N VAL A 468 8.27 -5.32 -6.64
CA VAL A 468 8.09 -3.91 -6.25
C VAL A 468 8.99 -2.99 -7.08
N LEU A 469 10.22 -3.39 -7.41
CA LEU A 469 11.07 -2.60 -8.32
C LEU A 469 10.49 -2.52 -9.74
N ALA A 470 9.90 -3.61 -10.24
CA ALA A 470 9.18 -3.60 -11.51
C ALA A 470 7.98 -2.63 -11.43
N ALA A 471 7.19 -2.69 -10.36
CA ALA A 471 6.09 -1.75 -10.15
C ALA A 471 6.56 -0.29 -10.03
N ALA A 472 7.71 -0.02 -9.38
CA ALA A 472 8.30 1.31 -9.29
C ALA A 472 8.72 1.84 -10.67
N SER A 473 9.27 0.98 -11.53
CA SER A 473 9.59 1.34 -12.91
C SER A 473 8.34 1.70 -13.73
N VAL A 474 7.25 0.94 -13.56
CA VAL A 474 5.94 1.23 -14.19
C VAL A 474 5.37 2.56 -13.68
N ALA A 475 5.54 2.84 -12.38
CA ALA A 475 5.15 4.10 -11.77
C ALA A 475 6.04 5.30 -12.15
N LYS A 476 7.04 5.12 -13.02
CA LYS A 476 8.02 6.15 -13.46
C LYS A 476 8.95 6.66 -12.35
N MET A 477 9.19 5.86 -11.31
CA MET A 477 10.22 6.14 -10.30
C MET A 477 11.59 5.69 -10.81
N ASP A 478 12.65 6.42 -10.44
CA ASP A 478 14.03 6.06 -10.77
C ASP A 478 14.52 4.90 -9.90
N GLY A 479 14.46 3.69 -10.46
CA GLY A 479 14.92 2.46 -9.80
C GLY A 479 16.41 2.49 -9.43
N VAL A 480 17.25 3.15 -10.22
CA VAL A 480 18.70 3.27 -9.95
C VAL A 480 18.93 4.13 -8.72
N ARG A 481 18.31 5.32 -8.67
CA ARG A 481 18.42 6.23 -7.53
C ARG A 481 17.84 5.60 -6.26
N LEU A 482 16.72 4.90 -6.38
CA LEU A 482 16.07 4.20 -5.27
C LEU A 482 16.99 3.12 -4.66
N CYS A 483 17.55 2.23 -5.49
CA CYS A 483 18.48 1.20 -5.05
C CYS A 483 19.71 1.76 -4.34
N LYS A 484 20.28 2.88 -4.83
CA LYS A 484 21.40 3.57 -4.17
C LYS A 484 21.01 4.13 -2.79
N LYS A 485 19.83 4.75 -2.67
CA LYS A 485 19.32 5.28 -1.41
C LYS A 485 19.04 4.16 -0.39
N ILE A 486 18.44 3.05 -0.82
CA ILE A 486 18.20 1.86 0.01
C ILE A 486 19.51 1.32 0.55
N PHE A 487 20.50 1.11 -0.31
CA PHE A 487 21.82 0.63 0.11
C PHE A 487 22.43 1.55 1.18
N ASN A 488 22.43 2.87 0.95
CA ASN A 488 22.98 3.81 1.92
C ASN A 488 22.20 3.82 3.24
N CYS A 489 20.86 3.72 3.20
CA CYS A 489 20.01 3.65 4.38
C CYS A 489 20.29 2.41 5.24
N ILE A 490 20.46 1.24 4.62
CA ILE A 490 20.79 0.00 5.34
C ILE A 490 22.17 0.11 6.00
N ILE A 491 23.16 0.65 5.27
CA ILE A 491 24.52 0.80 5.79
C ILE A 491 24.59 1.77 6.98
N THR A 492 23.82 2.85 6.97
CA THR A 492 23.78 3.80 8.10
C THR A 492 22.99 3.26 9.29
N ARG A 493 21.92 2.51 9.05
CA ARG A 493 21.05 1.95 10.10
C ARG A 493 21.69 0.77 10.84
N TYR A 494 22.54 -0.01 10.17
CA TYR A 494 23.16 -1.21 10.73
C TYR A 494 24.70 -1.08 10.71
N PRO A 495 25.30 -0.34 11.66
CA PRO A 495 26.76 -0.33 11.78
C PRO A 495 27.28 -1.71 12.19
N VAL A 496 28.45 -2.09 11.66
CA VAL A 496 29.13 -3.32 12.06
C VAL A 496 29.72 -3.14 13.46
N ILE A 497 29.26 -3.97 14.40
CA ILE A 497 29.73 -3.99 15.80
C ILE A 497 30.42 -5.35 16.05
N GLU A 498 31.31 -5.45 17.03
CA GLU A 498 32.06 -6.69 17.35
C GLU A 498 31.16 -7.89 17.68
N GLU A 499 29.99 -7.68 18.31
CA GLU A 499 29.07 -8.75 18.67
C GLU A 499 28.48 -9.47 17.44
N GLU A 500 28.43 -10.81 17.46
CA GLU A 500 27.78 -11.59 16.41
C GLU A 500 26.29 -11.26 16.35
N SER A 501 25.83 -10.78 15.19
CA SER A 501 24.46 -10.33 15.03
C SER A 501 23.87 -10.79 13.72
N LYS A 502 22.58 -11.17 13.74
CA LYS A 502 21.75 -11.38 12.54
C LYS A 502 21.76 -10.18 11.59
N ARG A 503 22.15 -8.99 12.09
CA ARG A 503 22.33 -7.75 11.33
C ARG A 503 23.41 -7.85 10.24
N ASP A 504 24.43 -8.68 10.42
CA ASP A 504 25.51 -8.84 9.42
C ASP A 504 25.00 -9.48 8.12
N ASP A 505 24.01 -10.37 8.20
CA ASP A 505 23.39 -10.98 7.03
C ASP A 505 22.51 -9.99 6.25
N VAL A 506 21.91 -9.00 6.94
CA VAL A 506 21.18 -7.89 6.29
C VAL A 506 22.12 -7.03 5.46
N LEU A 507 23.32 -6.72 5.97
CA LEU A 507 24.35 -5.96 5.25
C LEU A 507 24.85 -6.71 4.02
N ILE A 508 25.05 -8.02 4.13
CA ILE A 508 25.44 -8.87 2.98
C ILE A 508 24.35 -8.83 1.91
N ASN A 509 23.09 -8.97 2.30
CA ASN A 509 21.95 -8.90 1.40
C ASN A 509 21.74 -7.49 0.81
N ALA A 510 22.20 -6.45 1.49
CA ALA A 510 22.07 -5.06 1.04
C ALA A 510 22.78 -4.84 -0.31
N TRP A 511 23.89 -5.53 -0.53
CA TRP A 511 24.64 -5.45 -1.79
C TRP A 511 23.80 -5.85 -3.01
N ASN A 512 22.87 -6.80 -2.85
CA ASN A 512 22.01 -7.25 -3.95
C ASN A 512 21.15 -6.11 -4.53
N TRP A 513 20.80 -5.09 -3.73
CA TRP A 513 20.07 -3.91 -4.21
C TRP A 513 20.82 -3.14 -5.30
N LEU A 514 22.15 -3.11 -5.25
CA LEU A 514 22.98 -2.42 -6.25
C LEU A 514 23.12 -3.23 -7.55
N ILE A 515 22.65 -4.47 -7.59
CA ILE A 515 22.75 -5.36 -8.75
C ILE A 515 21.46 -5.37 -9.55
N TYR A 516 20.31 -5.21 -8.89
CA TYR A 516 19.00 -5.29 -9.56
C TYR A 516 18.84 -4.37 -10.77
N PRO A 517 19.32 -3.10 -10.76
CA PRO A 517 19.18 -2.21 -11.91
C PRO A 517 20.05 -2.59 -13.12
N GLY A 518 20.96 -3.57 -12.98
CA GLY A 518 21.80 -4.04 -14.07
C GLY A 518 23.08 -3.20 -14.26
N ASN A 519 23.51 -3.03 -15.52
CA ASN A 519 24.84 -2.52 -15.85
C ASN A 519 25.11 -1.08 -15.36
N GLU A 520 24.07 -0.27 -15.23
CA GLU A 520 24.19 1.16 -14.84
C GLU A 520 24.73 1.34 -13.41
N THR A 521 24.48 0.38 -12.51
CA THR A 521 24.90 0.43 -11.11
C THR A 521 26.12 -0.43 -10.81
N TYR A 522 26.77 -1.02 -11.81
CA TYR A 522 27.93 -1.91 -11.60
C TYR A 522 29.09 -1.20 -10.90
N TYR A 523 29.31 0.08 -11.20
CA TYR A 523 30.33 0.87 -10.52
C TYR A 523 29.97 1.10 -9.04
N ASP A 524 28.72 1.50 -8.76
CA ASP A 524 28.23 1.67 -7.40
C ASP A 524 28.24 0.35 -6.62
N ALA A 525 27.94 -0.78 -7.27
CA ALA A 525 28.01 -2.11 -6.68
C ALA A 525 29.45 -2.47 -6.25
N MET A 526 30.47 -2.08 -7.02
CA MET A 526 31.87 -2.24 -6.62
C MET A 526 32.21 -1.37 -5.40
N LEU A 527 31.80 -0.10 -5.42
CA LEU A 527 32.03 0.80 -4.27
C LEU A 527 31.31 0.31 -3.01
N GLY A 528 30.08 -0.17 -3.15
CA GLY A 528 29.29 -0.74 -2.06
C GLY A 528 29.92 -2.01 -1.48
N MET A 529 30.46 -2.88 -2.34
CA MET A 529 31.22 -4.06 -1.92
C MET A 529 32.43 -3.65 -1.08
N ASN A 530 33.24 -2.72 -1.56
CA ASN A 530 34.41 -2.24 -0.82
C ASN A 530 34.02 -1.58 0.50
N LYS A 531 32.91 -0.83 0.54
CA LYS A 531 32.38 -0.23 1.76
C LYS A 531 32.02 -1.28 2.81
N ILE A 532 31.29 -2.34 2.44
CA ILE A 532 30.95 -3.43 3.36
C ILE A 532 32.22 -4.18 3.80
N MET A 533 33.14 -4.47 2.88
CA MET A 533 34.42 -5.12 3.20
C MET A 533 35.26 -4.29 4.16
N ARG A 534 35.32 -2.97 3.99
CA ARG A 534 36.00 -2.05 4.93
C ARG A 534 35.45 -2.18 6.34
N GLU A 535 34.14 -2.20 6.51
CA GLU A 535 33.54 -2.33 7.85
C GLU A 535 33.80 -3.71 8.49
N PHE A 536 33.67 -4.81 7.73
CA PHE A 536 33.98 -6.14 8.27
C PHE A 536 35.45 -6.32 8.62
N PHE A 537 36.37 -5.82 7.79
CA PHE A 537 37.80 -5.87 8.09
C PHE A 537 38.19 -4.95 9.26
N TYR A 538 37.55 -3.80 9.42
CA TYR A 538 37.85 -2.92 10.54
C TYR A 538 37.52 -3.59 11.89
N VAL A 539 36.40 -4.33 11.94
CA VAL A 539 35.90 -5.04 13.14
C VAL A 539 36.43 -6.48 13.27
N ASP A 540 37.17 -7.00 12.28
CA ASP A 540 37.75 -8.37 12.23
C ASP A 540 36.74 -9.51 12.09
N LYS A 541 35.63 -9.26 11.38
CA LYS A 541 34.62 -10.27 11.02
C LYS A 541 34.93 -10.94 9.67
N LEU A 542 36.07 -11.63 9.60
CA LEU A 542 36.59 -12.20 8.35
C LEU A 542 35.72 -13.32 7.76
N ASP A 543 34.98 -14.06 8.59
CA ASP A 543 34.08 -15.11 8.11
C ASP A 543 32.88 -14.53 7.34
N ARG A 544 32.36 -13.38 7.77
CA ARG A 544 31.28 -12.65 7.07
C ARG A 544 31.78 -12.03 5.78
N ALA A 545 32.96 -11.42 5.81
CA ALA A 545 33.63 -10.93 4.60
C ALA A 545 33.84 -12.07 3.57
N ARG A 546 34.25 -13.26 4.01
CA ARG A 546 34.38 -14.44 3.14
C ARG A 546 33.05 -14.89 2.55
N LYS A 547 31.98 -14.92 3.36
CA LYS A 547 30.63 -15.26 2.88
C LYS A 547 30.17 -14.31 1.77
N LEU A 548 30.37 -13.00 1.95
CA LEU A 548 30.06 -11.98 0.96
C LEU A 548 30.86 -12.20 -0.34
N LEU A 549 32.17 -12.45 -0.23
CA LEU A 549 33.04 -12.73 -1.38
C LEU A 549 32.57 -13.97 -2.16
N GLN A 550 32.25 -15.06 -1.46
CA GLN A 550 31.84 -16.32 -2.08
C GLN A 550 30.50 -16.19 -2.82
N GLN A 551 29.54 -15.46 -2.24
CA GLN A 551 28.24 -15.22 -2.86
C GLN A 551 28.34 -14.30 -4.09
N SER A 552 29.20 -13.28 -4.00
CA SER A 552 29.33 -12.24 -5.04
C SER A 552 30.29 -12.61 -6.18
N LYS A 553 31.19 -13.58 -5.99
CA LYS A 553 32.29 -13.90 -6.93
C LYS A 553 31.88 -13.93 -8.40
N LYS A 554 30.88 -14.74 -8.77
CA LYS A 554 30.43 -14.87 -10.18
C LYS A 554 29.93 -13.54 -10.77
N LEU A 555 29.25 -12.74 -9.95
CA LEU A 555 28.69 -11.45 -10.36
C LEU A 555 29.79 -10.39 -10.45
N VAL A 556 30.71 -10.37 -9.50
CA VAL A 556 31.86 -9.46 -9.51
C VAL A 556 32.79 -9.77 -10.69
N ASP A 557 33.03 -11.04 -11.00
CA ASP A 557 33.81 -11.44 -12.18
C ASP A 557 33.17 -10.93 -13.48
N LYS A 558 31.82 -10.99 -13.57
CA LYS A 558 31.07 -10.42 -14.69
C LYS A 558 31.19 -8.89 -14.73
N ILE A 559 31.10 -8.23 -13.58
CA ILE A 559 31.23 -6.77 -13.44
C ILE A 559 32.64 -6.33 -13.87
N VAL A 560 33.68 -6.93 -13.32
CA VAL A 560 35.09 -6.65 -13.69
C VAL A 560 35.34 -6.95 -15.16
N GLY A 561 34.78 -8.04 -15.69
CA GLY A 561 34.82 -8.37 -17.12
C GLY A 561 34.16 -7.30 -18.00
N SER A 562 33.05 -6.71 -17.56
CA SER A 562 32.35 -5.63 -18.29
C SER A 562 33.15 -4.32 -18.32
N PHE A 563 33.99 -4.08 -17.31
CA PHE A 563 34.87 -2.91 -17.26
C PHE A 563 36.17 -3.08 -18.04
N ARG A 564 36.56 -4.31 -18.39
CA ARG A 564 37.77 -4.61 -19.15
C ARG A 564 37.90 -3.85 -20.49
N PRO A 565 36.89 -3.83 -21.38
CA PRO A 565 36.98 -3.06 -22.62
C PRO A 565 37.07 -1.55 -22.38
N ILE A 566 36.43 -1.04 -21.31
CA ILE A 566 36.48 0.38 -20.94
C ILE A 566 37.91 0.74 -20.52
N ILE A 567 38.54 -0.07 -19.66
CA ILE A 567 39.94 0.07 -19.21
C ILE A 567 40.92 0.02 -20.38
N GLU A 568 40.64 -0.75 -21.43
CA GLU A 568 41.51 -0.93 -22.60
C GLU A 568 41.31 0.15 -23.69
N THR A 569 40.18 0.88 -23.72
CA THR A 569 39.82 1.81 -24.81
C THR A 569 39.92 3.29 -24.46
N SER A 570 40.09 3.64 -23.20
CA SER A 570 40.12 5.04 -22.75
C SER A 570 41.43 5.33 -22.02
N ASP A 571 42.29 6.13 -22.65
CA ASP A 571 43.48 6.72 -22.01
C ASP A 571 43.11 7.65 -20.82
N THR A 572 41.81 7.89 -20.62
CA THR A 572 41.20 8.69 -19.55
C THR A 572 40.19 7.89 -18.71
N VAL A 573 40.34 6.56 -18.57
CA VAL A 573 39.47 5.80 -17.64
C VAL A 573 39.77 6.29 -16.24
N GLU A 574 38.72 6.84 -15.62
CA GLU A 574 38.69 7.35 -14.26
C GLU A 574 39.50 6.45 -13.33
N SER A 575 40.62 6.99 -12.84
CA SER A 575 41.46 6.42 -11.78
C SER A 575 40.67 5.86 -10.59
N LYS A 576 39.43 6.35 -10.39
CA LYS A 576 38.44 5.88 -9.41
C LYS A 576 37.99 4.43 -9.61
N LEU A 577 37.69 4.02 -10.84
CA LEU A 577 37.28 2.64 -11.16
C LEU A 577 38.43 1.66 -10.92
N LEU A 578 39.62 2.01 -11.41
CA LEU A 578 40.82 1.20 -11.19
C LEU A 578 41.09 1.02 -9.69
N ARG A 579 40.92 2.10 -8.91
CA ARG A 579 41.04 2.07 -7.46
C ARG A 579 40.01 1.15 -6.80
N ALA A 580 38.75 1.22 -7.18
CA ALA A 580 37.71 0.35 -6.62
C ALA A 580 38.03 -1.12 -6.89
N ILE A 581 38.50 -1.44 -8.10
CA ILE A 581 38.89 -2.81 -8.48
C ILE A 581 40.13 -3.28 -7.70
N THR A 582 41.14 -2.42 -7.51
CA THR A 582 42.35 -2.79 -6.77
C THR A 582 42.06 -3.03 -5.28
N GLU A 583 41.17 -2.24 -4.68
CA GLU A 583 40.73 -2.43 -3.30
C GLU A 583 40.00 -3.78 -3.14
N TYR A 584 39.05 -4.09 -4.03
CA TYR A 584 38.39 -5.40 -4.02
C TYR A 584 39.38 -6.57 -4.14
N LYS A 585 40.31 -6.48 -5.10
CA LYS A 585 41.36 -7.50 -5.31
C LYS A 585 42.27 -7.65 -4.10
N ALA A 586 42.52 -6.57 -3.36
CA ALA A 586 43.31 -6.63 -2.12
C ALA A 586 42.60 -7.47 -1.05
N TYR A 587 41.29 -7.30 -0.89
CA TYR A 587 40.48 -8.13 0.02
C TYR A 587 40.41 -9.59 -0.41
N GLU A 588 40.18 -9.84 -1.70
CA GLU A 588 40.18 -11.20 -2.25
C GLU A 588 41.51 -11.91 -2.02
N CYS A 589 42.63 -11.23 -2.30
CA CYS A 589 43.97 -11.76 -2.11
C CYS A 589 44.21 -12.18 -0.65
N TYR A 590 43.86 -11.31 0.31
CA TYR A 590 44.02 -11.59 1.73
C TYR A 590 43.16 -12.78 2.20
N LEU A 591 41.87 -12.81 1.84
CA LEU A 591 40.97 -13.89 2.26
C LEU A 591 41.38 -15.24 1.67
N ASN A 592 41.89 -15.25 0.43
CA ASN A 592 42.44 -16.45 -0.19
C ASN A 592 43.72 -16.93 0.55
N ALA A 593 44.62 -16.01 0.90
CA ALA A 593 45.82 -16.34 1.67
C ALA A 593 45.47 -16.92 3.06
N LEU A 594 44.51 -16.32 3.74
CA LEU A 594 44.01 -16.80 5.03
C LEU A 594 43.36 -18.19 4.93
N MET A 595 42.62 -18.47 3.85
CA MET A 595 42.04 -19.79 3.59
C MET A 595 43.15 -20.84 3.43
N LYS A 596 44.16 -20.56 2.60
CA LYS A 596 45.31 -21.45 2.38
C LYS A 596 46.12 -21.69 3.65
N PHE A 597 46.34 -20.65 4.46
CA PHE A 597 46.97 -20.79 5.76
C PHE A 597 46.16 -21.69 6.71
N ASN A 598 44.83 -21.51 6.78
CA ASN A 598 43.97 -22.33 7.64
C ASN A 598 43.92 -23.80 7.20
N GLU A 599 43.90 -24.07 5.89
CA GLU A 599 44.01 -25.42 5.34
C GLU A 599 45.32 -26.08 5.77
N TRP A 600 46.44 -25.37 5.60
CA TRP A 600 47.75 -25.81 6.05
C TRP A 600 47.80 -26.03 7.57
N PHE A 601 47.29 -25.09 8.36
CA PHE A 601 47.33 -25.16 9.81
C PHE A 601 46.56 -26.39 10.33
N LYS A 602 45.38 -26.66 9.77
CA LYS A 602 44.62 -27.89 10.06
C LYS A 602 45.38 -29.15 9.69
N GLN A 603 46.08 -29.15 8.55
CA GLN A 603 46.89 -30.28 8.12
C GLN A 603 48.11 -30.50 9.02
N SER A 604 48.76 -29.42 9.48
CA SER A 604 49.90 -29.47 10.40
C SER A 604 49.53 -30.02 11.78
N GLN A 605 48.26 -29.88 12.19
CA GLN A 605 47.74 -30.44 13.44
C GLN A 605 47.33 -31.91 13.34
N ARG A 606 47.18 -32.46 12.12
CA ARG A 606 46.86 -33.88 11.95
C ARG A 606 48.05 -34.71 12.42
N SER A 607 47.77 -35.73 13.24
CA SER A 607 48.79 -36.65 13.71
C SER A 607 49.50 -37.30 12.53
N VAL A 608 50.83 -37.32 12.62
CA VAL A 608 51.69 -38.06 11.69
C VAL A 608 51.22 -39.52 11.70
N PRO A 609 50.96 -40.15 10.53
CA PRO A 609 50.55 -41.55 10.47
C PRO A 609 51.57 -42.41 11.23
N SER A 610 51.15 -43.04 12.34
CA SER A 610 52.07 -43.86 13.12
C SER A 610 52.46 -45.10 12.33
N ILE A 611 53.75 -45.23 12.02
CA ILE A 611 54.34 -46.51 11.68
C ILE A 611 54.31 -47.31 12.98
N MET A 612 53.72 -48.50 12.96
CA MET A 612 53.63 -49.37 14.13
C MET A 612 55.04 -49.87 14.45
N GLU A 613 55.78 -49.12 15.27
CA GLU A 613 57.06 -49.56 15.84
C GLU A 613 56.77 -50.60 16.92
N ASN A 614 56.75 -51.87 16.52
CA ASN A 614 56.95 -52.95 17.47
C ASN A 614 58.41 -53.39 17.37
N SER A 615 59.16 -52.95 18.39
CA SER A 615 60.44 -53.41 18.92
C SER A 615 61.11 -54.60 18.21
N THR A 616 62.28 -54.30 17.63
CA THR A 616 63.55 -55.02 17.81
C THR A 616 63.47 -56.50 18.26
N ASP A 617 63.92 -57.34 17.33
CA ASP A 617 64.87 -58.45 17.53
C ASP A 617 64.40 -59.83 18.03
N ASP A 618 63.17 -60.06 18.50
CA ASP A 618 62.81 -61.41 19.02
C ASP A 618 61.49 -62.05 18.51
N VAL A 619 60.78 -61.44 17.56
CA VAL A 619 59.51 -61.98 16.99
C VAL A 619 59.67 -62.56 15.57
N GLY A 620 60.81 -62.34 14.92
CA GLY A 620 61.06 -62.76 13.53
C GLY A 620 61.07 -64.29 13.32
N THR A 621 61.31 -65.05 14.39
CA THR A 621 61.61 -66.48 14.32
C THR A 621 60.37 -67.38 14.50
N LEU A 622 59.19 -66.83 14.82
CA LEU A 622 57.94 -67.58 15.09
C LEU A 622 56.71 -67.09 14.30
N MET A 623 56.86 -66.22 13.30
CA MET A 623 55.75 -65.78 12.45
C MET A 623 55.50 -66.71 11.26
N ASP A 624 54.24 -67.13 11.10
CA ASP A 624 53.76 -67.91 9.95
C ASP A 624 53.90 -67.12 8.62
N MET A 625 54.08 -67.81 7.49
CA MET A 625 54.32 -67.18 6.16
C MET A 625 53.22 -66.15 5.80
N GLN A 626 51.99 -66.44 6.20
CA GLN A 626 50.82 -65.59 5.96
C GLN A 626 50.84 -64.30 6.81
N GLN A 627 51.41 -64.36 8.02
CA GLN A 627 51.56 -63.20 8.90
C GLN A 627 52.66 -62.25 8.39
N ARG A 628 53.73 -62.79 7.80
CA ARG A 628 54.79 -61.98 7.16
C ARG A 628 54.28 -61.17 5.98
N ILE A 629 53.53 -61.79 5.07
CA ILE A 629 52.93 -61.09 3.92
C ILE A 629 51.94 -60.02 4.40
N THR A 630 51.13 -60.33 5.41
CA THR A 630 50.17 -59.36 5.97
C THR A 630 50.88 -58.17 6.61
N PHE A 631 51.96 -58.40 7.35
CA PHE A 631 52.79 -57.35 7.94
C PHE A 631 53.46 -56.47 6.87
N GLU A 632 54.01 -57.07 5.82
CA GLU A 632 54.64 -56.35 4.70
C GLU A 632 53.63 -55.47 3.94
N VAL A 633 52.42 -55.97 3.68
CA VAL A 633 51.32 -55.20 3.07
C VAL A 633 50.86 -54.06 3.99
N ILE A 634 50.80 -54.27 5.31
CA ILE A 634 50.47 -53.22 6.28
C ILE A 634 51.56 -52.15 6.30
N HIS A 635 52.83 -52.54 6.30
CA HIS A 635 53.98 -51.65 6.28
C HIS A 635 54.03 -50.84 4.97
N GLN A 636 53.80 -51.47 3.82
CA GLN A 636 53.74 -50.79 2.52
C GLN A 636 52.58 -49.77 2.48
N ARG A 637 51.39 -50.15 2.96
CA ARG A 637 50.25 -49.22 3.07
C ARG A 637 50.51 -48.07 4.06
N ALA A 638 51.25 -48.32 5.14
CA ALA A 638 51.66 -47.29 6.09
C ALA A 638 52.66 -46.31 5.44
N ASN A 639 53.66 -46.81 4.71
CA ASN A 639 54.61 -46.00 3.96
C ASN A 639 53.92 -45.18 2.85
N GLU A 640 52.99 -45.75 2.09
CA GLU A 640 52.21 -45.01 1.10
C GLU A 640 51.37 -43.89 1.74
N LYS A 641 50.77 -44.16 2.90
CA LYS A 641 50.04 -43.13 3.68
C LYS A 641 50.98 -42.04 4.18
N MET A 642 52.19 -42.39 4.63
CA MET A 642 53.20 -41.44 5.07
C MET A 642 53.67 -40.54 3.92
N GLN A 643 54.01 -41.13 2.76
CA GLN A 643 54.42 -40.37 1.58
C GLN A 643 53.32 -39.43 1.09
N ARG A 644 52.06 -39.88 1.08
CA ARG A 644 50.92 -39.02 0.73
C ARG A 644 50.77 -37.86 1.73
N TYR A 645 50.96 -38.12 3.01
CA TYR A 645 50.92 -37.10 4.06
C TYR A 645 52.05 -36.07 3.88
N GLU A 646 53.29 -36.52 3.69
CA GLU A 646 54.44 -35.65 3.48
C GLU A 646 54.31 -34.79 2.22
N ASN A 647 53.91 -35.41 1.10
CA ASN A 647 53.72 -34.70 -0.17
C ASN A 647 52.60 -33.66 -0.06
N ALA A 648 51.46 -34.04 0.54
CA ALA A 648 50.37 -33.10 0.78
C ALA A 648 50.80 -31.98 1.73
N SER A 649 51.64 -32.26 2.74
CA SER A 649 52.15 -31.27 3.69
C SER A 649 53.08 -30.27 3.01
N LYS A 650 54.04 -30.75 2.21
CA LYS A 650 54.94 -29.91 1.40
C LYS A 650 54.18 -29.04 0.40
N GLN A 651 53.20 -29.61 -0.29
CA GLN A 651 52.35 -28.88 -1.23
C GLN A 651 51.54 -27.79 -0.52
N SER A 652 50.82 -28.13 0.55
CA SER A 652 50.03 -27.17 1.33
C SER A 652 50.90 -26.06 1.93
N THR A 653 52.11 -26.38 2.39
CA THR A 653 53.09 -25.40 2.89
C THR A 653 53.54 -24.43 1.80
N THR A 654 53.85 -24.95 0.60
CA THR A 654 54.27 -24.13 -0.55
C THR A 654 53.14 -23.23 -1.05
N GLU A 655 51.92 -23.75 -1.13
CA GLU A 655 50.73 -22.99 -1.50
C GLU A 655 50.40 -21.87 -0.50
N ALA A 656 50.50 -22.16 0.81
CA ALA A 656 50.26 -21.17 1.86
C ALA A 656 51.32 -20.06 1.85
N ILE A 657 52.61 -20.40 1.72
CA ILE A 657 53.69 -19.40 1.60
C ILE A 657 53.49 -18.55 0.35
N GLY A 658 53.21 -19.16 -0.80
CA GLY A 658 52.99 -18.44 -2.05
C GLY A 658 51.80 -17.47 -1.96
N ALA A 659 50.69 -17.90 -1.35
CA ALA A 659 49.52 -17.04 -1.18
C ALA A 659 49.77 -15.87 -0.21
N LEU A 660 50.52 -16.09 0.88
CA LEU A 660 50.89 -15.03 1.83
C LEU A 660 51.91 -14.04 1.23
N ASP A 661 52.87 -14.52 0.43
CA ASP A 661 53.83 -13.67 -0.29
C ASP A 661 53.14 -12.76 -1.32
N LEU A 662 52.09 -13.24 -2.00
CA LEU A 662 51.27 -12.43 -2.92
C LEU A 662 50.56 -11.26 -2.23
N VAL A 663 50.21 -11.40 -0.94
CA VAL A 663 49.63 -10.29 -0.16
C VAL A 663 50.70 -9.23 0.14
N LEU A 664 51.92 -9.66 0.50
CA LEU A 664 53.02 -8.75 0.82
C LEU A 664 53.54 -8.02 -0.42
N ARG A 665 53.63 -8.72 -1.55
CA ARG A 665 54.06 -8.20 -2.86
C ARG A 665 52.91 -7.66 -3.71
N PHE A 666 51.80 -7.26 -3.09
CA PHE A 666 50.66 -6.75 -3.82
C PHE A 666 51.06 -5.49 -4.64
N PRO A 667 50.58 -5.32 -5.89
CA PRO A 667 51.01 -4.23 -6.76
C PRO A 667 50.79 -2.84 -6.11
N ASN A 668 51.86 -2.04 -6.01
CA ASN A 668 51.90 -0.74 -5.31
C ASN A 668 51.67 -0.78 -3.78
N GLY A 669 51.73 -1.97 -3.17
CA GLY A 669 51.51 -2.20 -1.74
C GLY A 669 50.06 -2.49 -1.40
N TRP A 670 49.85 -3.45 -0.48
CA TRP A 670 48.51 -3.85 -0.05
C TRP A 670 47.76 -2.67 0.61
N MET A 671 46.53 -2.42 0.16
CA MET A 671 45.66 -1.33 0.65
C MET A 671 46.29 0.07 0.57
N THR A 672 47.20 0.29 -0.39
CA THR A 672 47.86 1.58 -0.63
C THR A 672 47.38 2.13 -1.97
N PHE A 673 46.70 3.27 -1.95
CA PHE A 673 46.10 3.87 -3.14
C PHE A 673 46.76 5.21 -3.42
N LYS A 674 47.22 5.43 -4.65
CA LYS A 674 47.71 6.75 -5.08
C LYS A 674 46.55 7.75 -5.00
N GLY A 675 46.79 8.89 -4.37
CA GLY A 675 45.82 9.98 -4.31
C GLY A 675 45.52 10.50 -5.72
N VAL A 676 44.25 10.54 -6.08
CA VAL A 676 43.78 11.25 -7.27
C VAL A 676 43.46 12.67 -6.80
N GLU A 677 43.99 13.69 -7.48
CA GLU A 677 43.86 15.11 -7.11
C GLU A 677 42.40 15.59 -6.93
N SER A 678 41.40 14.84 -7.42
CA SER A 678 39.98 15.21 -7.35
C SER A 678 39.20 14.68 -6.15
N GLU A 679 39.74 13.76 -5.33
CA GLU A 679 39.03 13.21 -4.16
C GLU A 679 39.98 13.07 -2.96
N ILE A 680 39.88 14.03 -2.05
CA ILE A 680 40.40 13.87 -0.68
C ILE A 680 39.54 12.78 -0.05
N LEU A 681 40.13 11.60 0.17
CA LEU A 681 39.49 10.57 0.99
C LEU A 681 39.04 11.16 2.32
N ASN A 682 37.84 10.76 2.75
CA ASN A 682 37.36 11.21 4.04
C ASN A 682 38.37 10.78 5.12
N VAL A 683 38.69 11.67 6.07
CA VAL A 683 39.76 11.44 7.05
C VAL A 683 39.54 10.13 7.82
N GLU A 684 38.28 9.78 8.05
CA GLU A 684 37.87 8.52 8.67
C GLU A 684 38.18 7.29 7.82
N GLU A 685 37.96 7.35 6.50
CA GLU A 685 38.26 6.23 5.60
C GLU A 685 39.76 5.97 5.54
N VAL A 686 40.58 7.01 5.48
CA VAL A 686 42.05 6.88 5.51
C VAL A 686 42.51 6.25 6.84
N LYS A 687 41.93 6.69 7.97
CA LYS A 687 42.21 6.09 9.29
C LYS A 687 41.83 4.61 9.33
N LYS A 688 40.63 4.25 8.86
CA LYS A 688 40.18 2.84 8.81
C LYS A 688 41.10 2.00 7.94
N LEU A 689 41.41 2.46 6.73
CA LEU A 689 42.31 1.75 5.80
C LEU A 689 43.72 1.57 6.38
N THR A 690 44.26 2.59 7.06
CA THR A 690 45.58 2.50 7.72
C THR A 690 45.56 1.51 8.88
N GLY A 691 44.50 1.51 9.68
CA GLY A 691 44.31 0.54 10.78
C GLY A 691 44.19 -0.90 10.28
N ILE A 692 43.39 -1.12 9.23
CA ILE A 692 43.26 -2.41 8.53
C ILE A 692 44.64 -2.84 8.00
N LYS A 693 45.35 -1.96 7.28
CA LYS A 693 46.67 -2.24 6.71
C LYS A 693 47.65 -2.70 7.79
N SER A 694 47.75 -1.95 8.89
CA SER A 694 48.66 -2.26 9.99
C SER A 694 48.35 -3.61 10.65
N ARG A 695 47.07 -3.87 10.98
CA ARG A 695 46.63 -5.10 11.65
C ARG A 695 46.92 -6.34 10.80
N TYR A 696 46.48 -6.34 9.55
CA TYR A 696 46.48 -7.54 8.72
C TYR A 696 47.83 -7.84 8.06
N ILE A 697 48.64 -6.83 7.73
CA ILE A 697 50.03 -7.08 7.30
C ILE A 697 50.83 -7.70 8.44
N THR A 698 50.67 -7.19 9.66
CA THR A 698 51.31 -7.77 10.86
C THR A 698 50.86 -9.22 11.05
N ALA A 699 49.57 -9.52 10.90
CA ALA A 699 49.04 -10.88 10.99
C ALA A 699 49.63 -11.83 9.92
N VAL A 700 49.77 -11.38 8.67
CA VAL A 700 50.39 -12.18 7.58
C VAL A 700 51.84 -12.54 7.90
N ILE A 701 52.61 -11.60 8.43
CA ILE A 701 53.99 -11.84 8.82
C ILE A 701 54.06 -12.85 9.97
N ILE A 702 53.20 -12.73 10.98
CA ILE A 702 53.10 -13.71 12.08
C ILE A 702 52.72 -15.09 11.55
N MET A 703 51.76 -15.17 10.61
CA MET A 703 51.37 -16.42 9.96
C MET A 703 52.54 -17.07 9.21
N LEU A 704 53.33 -16.30 8.46
CA LEU A 704 54.55 -16.78 7.78
C LEU A 704 55.59 -17.29 8.78
N VAL A 705 55.85 -16.54 9.86
CA VAL A 705 56.76 -16.97 10.93
C VAL A 705 56.29 -18.30 11.54
N THR A 706 54.99 -18.44 11.78
CA THR A 706 54.41 -19.68 12.31
C THR A 706 54.59 -20.86 11.35
N ILE A 707 54.52 -20.64 10.03
CA ILE A 707 54.84 -21.67 9.04
C ILE A 707 56.31 -22.06 9.11
N PHE A 708 57.22 -21.09 9.19
CA PHE A 708 58.66 -21.35 9.27
C PHE A 708 59.08 -22.07 10.55
N GLU A 709 58.38 -21.85 11.66
CA GLU A 709 58.64 -22.57 12.92
C GLU A 709 58.19 -24.03 12.90
N LYS A 710 57.11 -24.33 12.17
CA LYS A 710 56.47 -25.66 12.15
C LYS A 710 56.85 -26.52 10.95
N SER A 711 57.51 -25.96 9.94
CA SER A 711 57.93 -26.66 8.74
C SER A 711 59.45 -26.64 8.60
N ASP A 712 60.00 -27.61 7.88
CA ASP A 712 61.45 -27.68 7.60
C ASP A 712 61.92 -26.61 6.59
N ILE A 713 61.01 -25.78 6.07
CA ILE A 713 61.30 -24.74 5.07
C ILE A 713 61.50 -23.42 5.79
N ASN A 714 62.76 -23.07 6.05
CA ASN A 714 63.09 -21.79 6.66
C ASN A 714 63.43 -20.73 5.61
N ARG A 715 62.51 -19.77 5.39
CA ARG A 715 62.73 -18.59 4.54
C ARG A 715 62.76 -17.28 5.35
N SER A 716 63.13 -17.35 6.63
CA SER A 716 63.18 -16.17 7.51
C SER A 716 64.12 -15.06 7.00
N ALA A 717 65.25 -15.39 6.37
CA ALA A 717 66.17 -14.39 5.80
C ALA A 717 65.53 -13.59 4.64
N GLN A 718 64.84 -14.28 3.72
CA GLN A 718 64.13 -13.64 2.60
C GLN A 718 62.98 -12.75 3.10
N LEU A 719 62.33 -13.11 4.22
CA LEU A 719 61.31 -12.28 4.83
C LEU A 719 61.90 -11.00 5.45
N VAL A 720 63.09 -11.07 6.05
CA VAL A 720 63.80 -9.89 6.58
C VAL A 720 64.20 -8.94 5.46
N GLU A 721 64.68 -9.46 4.31
CA GLU A 721 64.94 -8.66 3.11
C GLU A 721 63.67 -7.98 2.60
N LEU A 722 62.55 -8.70 2.54
CA LEU A 722 61.26 -8.15 2.12
C LEU A 722 60.72 -7.07 3.08
N LEU A 723 60.97 -7.21 4.39
CA LEU A 723 60.61 -6.20 5.39
C LEU A 723 61.42 -4.91 5.23
N ALA A 724 62.66 -5.02 4.76
CA ALA A 724 63.58 -3.91 4.52
C ALA A 724 63.42 -3.28 3.12
N ASP A 725 62.56 -3.85 2.27
CA ASP A 725 62.33 -3.39 0.90
C ASP A 725 61.67 -1.99 0.86
N GLU A 726 62.33 -1.06 0.16
CA GLU A 726 61.89 0.32 -0.01
C GLU A 726 60.66 0.46 -0.91
N GLU A 727 60.37 -0.52 -1.78
CA GLU A 727 59.22 -0.49 -2.68
C GLU A 727 57.90 -0.70 -1.92
N TYR A 728 57.89 -1.61 -0.93
CA TYR A 728 56.67 -1.99 -0.20
C TYR A 728 56.56 -1.33 1.18
N LYS A 729 57.68 -0.85 1.75
CA LYS A 729 57.77 -0.16 3.05
C LYS A 729 57.01 -0.86 4.19
N LEU A 730 57.10 -2.19 4.23
CA LEU A 730 56.33 -3.01 5.18
C LEU A 730 56.70 -2.72 6.64
N ALA A 731 57.97 -2.39 6.91
CA ALA A 731 58.45 -2.03 8.24
C ALA A 731 57.81 -0.75 8.82
N GLU A 732 57.39 0.21 7.98
CA GLU A 732 56.73 1.44 8.43
C GLU A 732 55.27 1.22 8.85
N VAL A 733 54.66 0.14 8.38
CA VAL A 733 53.24 -0.18 8.58
C VAL A 733 53.00 -0.96 9.87
N ILE A 734 54.01 -1.67 10.35
CA ILE A 734 53.95 -2.53 11.54
C ILE A 734 54.17 -1.68 12.81
N PRO A 735 53.39 -1.87 13.88
CA PRO A 735 53.64 -1.20 15.15
C PRO A 735 55.05 -1.49 15.67
N LYS A 736 55.76 -0.47 16.16
CA LYS A 736 57.16 -0.59 16.61
C LYS A 736 57.37 -1.68 17.66
N GLU A 737 56.41 -1.89 18.56
CA GLU A 737 56.42 -2.95 19.57
C GLU A 737 56.45 -4.34 18.92
N GLN A 738 55.54 -4.58 17.97
CA GLN A 738 55.40 -5.85 17.26
C GLN A 738 56.59 -6.12 16.34
N LEU A 739 57.12 -5.08 15.68
CA LEU A 739 58.29 -5.18 14.83
C LEU A 739 59.52 -5.69 15.61
N ARG A 740 59.73 -5.20 16.85
CA ARG A 740 60.84 -5.67 17.71
C ARG A 740 60.70 -7.16 18.06
N ILE A 741 59.49 -7.62 18.35
CA ILE A 741 59.21 -9.02 18.67
C ILE A 741 59.47 -9.90 17.44
N LEU A 742 58.95 -9.49 16.28
CA LEU A 742 59.12 -10.20 15.01
C LEU A 742 60.59 -10.32 14.60
N ILE A 743 61.37 -9.24 14.70
CA ILE A 743 62.82 -9.28 14.41
C ILE A 743 63.54 -10.24 15.36
N LYS A 744 63.16 -10.29 16.65
CA LYS A 744 63.74 -11.23 17.61
C LYS A 744 63.37 -12.69 17.27
N GLN A 745 62.15 -12.97 16.84
CA GLN A 745 61.74 -14.33 16.43
C GLN A 745 62.44 -14.75 15.14
N LEU A 746 62.51 -13.86 14.15
CA LEU A 746 63.18 -14.10 12.88
C LEU A 746 64.68 -14.34 13.03
N SER A 747 65.35 -13.62 13.94
CA SER A 747 66.76 -13.88 14.21
C SER A 747 66.98 -15.26 14.84
N VAL A 748 66.17 -15.64 15.83
CA VAL A 748 66.24 -16.97 16.46
C VAL A 748 66.00 -18.09 15.43
N ASN A 749 65.01 -17.93 14.54
CA ASN A 749 64.73 -18.93 13.52
C ASN A 749 65.81 -18.97 12.44
N ALA A 750 66.38 -17.82 12.03
CA ALA A 750 67.52 -17.79 11.11
C ALA A 750 68.77 -18.49 11.69
N TYR A 751 69.01 -18.37 13.00
CA TYR A 751 70.09 -19.11 13.69
C TYR A 751 69.85 -20.62 13.75
N LYS A 752 68.61 -21.10 13.74
CA LYS A 752 68.29 -22.54 13.74
C LYS A 752 68.45 -23.21 12.37
N SER A 753 68.49 -22.45 11.27
CA SER A 753 68.73 -22.97 9.92
C SER A 753 70.19 -23.00 9.47
N LEU A 754 71.07 -22.36 10.24
CA LEU A 754 72.53 -22.49 10.13
C LEU A 754 72.98 -23.72 10.91
#